data_AF-A0A7X7QXD9-F1
#
_entry.id   AF-A0A7X7QXD9-F1
#
_cell.length_a   1.000
_cell.length_b   1.000
_cell.length_c   1.000
_cell.angle_alpha   90.00
_cell.angle_beta   90.00
_cell.angle_gamma   90.00
#
_symmetry.space_group_name_H-M   'P 1'
#
loop_
_entity.id
_entity.type
_entity.pdbx_description
1 polymer ?
#
loop_
_entity_poly.entity_id
_entity_poly.type
_entity_poly.pdbx_seq_one_letter_code
_entity_poly.pdbx_strand_id
1 'polypeptide(L)'
;MSFFADFHIHSRHSRATSTQCTLGWLAYWARLKGITVVGTGDFTHPLWLGALNDELEQAANGLYTLRPGAAAGPAVPASCAADVFFIPTAEVSSIYKRGGKVRKNHNMIFAPDIETAGRIHAALDRIGNVRSDGRPILGLDPRDLVEIVLGINPAAFVVPAHVWTPWFSMLGSKSGFDSAEECFGDYVKHIFAIETGLSSDPPMNWRVSGLDRFTLISNSDAHSPENLGRESNVFHCAPGFAPIRAALESRDPAVFGGTIEFFPEEGKYHLDGHRKCACRLEPRETKAHNGLCPVCGTPVVVGVLSRVEELADRPAGERPPRAAEYQSLIGLAGLLGEVLDVGPGSKKVMNEYHRLLARFGPELRILRDAPCDELASFSSPLLGEAVGRMRMGKVHTEGGYDGEYGVIRVFSPGEKERLGDPETLVEGFVGKDERDERDEKDGSDVKRGVYLNSSSDEQRAEMLLHDEAPGLASPAAPAQPSSHPAIQSSSLHPAPFSTLSREQLAAVTHAPSPLVIAAGPGTGKTRVLTHRIAWQVRQGTVRPAGVLAVTFTNSAADEMRVRLAALCGDAAAEMTVCTFHALGLRILRADGEAAGVARDSAVIDECGRDALMDELFAHLPSRERQQLADAISRSKLLPEPDGRIALAFEQYEQALRSRALMDFDDLNVKAVLALRNEDVRNRWRARFAFIAIDEFQDVNHWQYELVRALAPADANITVIGDEHQAVYGFRGASNAYLQQFAREWSPCTMLQLTRNYRSSNMIVSAANDVLAPVGAAGRLTTPNEPGRQIIEYAAATDAAEAEFVAHAIERLVGGTSHFSMDSARVGSDEQGGVGFGDIAVLYRLNAQARQIEQALERLGVPCQTTGAVNPWAFPELADFLRLMQEAAARHGGQPAREIVAHFWEEFNDTLKPGRVKEASAAVLAKARSSTQTVREFIDELTLLSSVDAYDARAERVTLMSMHAAKGREFPVVFLTGCEDGIIPFE
;
A
#
# COMPACT_ATOMS: atom_id res chain seq x y z
N MET A 1 -38.68 20.77 -2.69
CA MET A 1 -38.90 19.82 -1.58
C MET A 1 -37.56 19.66 -0.91
N SER A 2 -37.48 19.76 0.42
CA SER A 2 -36.20 19.66 1.13
C SER A 2 -36.06 18.31 1.82
N PHE A 3 -34.86 17.72 1.79
CA PHE A 3 -34.57 16.47 2.48
C PHE A 3 -33.15 16.45 3.04
N PHE A 4 -32.90 15.58 4.01
CA PHE A 4 -31.58 15.38 4.61
C PHE A 4 -30.95 14.08 4.11
N ALA A 5 -29.64 14.11 3.90
CA ALA A 5 -28.88 12.94 3.49
C ALA A 5 -27.59 12.78 4.28
N ASP A 6 -27.28 11.55 4.65
CA ASP A 6 -26.05 11.17 5.33
C ASP A 6 -25.41 10.02 4.57
N PHE A 7 -24.29 10.29 3.90
CA PHE A 7 -23.72 9.39 2.89
C PHE A 7 -22.60 8.50 3.43
N HIS A 8 -22.01 8.85 4.58
CA HIS A 8 -20.83 8.20 5.13
C HIS A 8 -21.18 7.46 6.41
N ILE A 9 -21.33 6.14 6.30
CA ILE A 9 -21.62 5.25 7.41
C ILE A 9 -20.88 3.94 7.22
N HIS A 10 -20.78 3.16 8.29
CA HIS A 10 -20.19 1.82 8.26
C HIS A 10 -21.18 0.73 8.63
N SER A 11 -21.03 -0.40 7.95
CA SER A 11 -21.76 -1.64 8.23
C SER A 11 -21.10 -2.40 9.37
N ARG A 12 -21.81 -3.41 9.90
CA ARG A 12 -21.26 -4.38 10.87
C ARG A 12 -19.99 -5.13 10.42
N HIS A 13 -19.57 -5.00 9.15
CA HIS A 13 -18.36 -5.62 8.61
C HIS A 13 -17.13 -4.71 8.71
N SER A 14 -17.29 -3.43 9.07
CA SER A 14 -16.20 -2.55 9.42
C SER A 14 -15.72 -2.75 10.85
N ARG A 15 -14.44 -2.48 11.11
CA ARG A 15 -13.88 -2.48 12.47
C ARG A 15 -14.58 -1.46 13.38
N ALA A 16 -14.57 -1.76 14.68
CA ALA A 16 -15.09 -0.89 15.74
C ALA A 16 -16.55 -0.41 15.49
N THR A 17 -17.32 -1.16 14.71
CA THR A 17 -18.69 -0.83 14.32
C THR A 17 -19.68 -1.74 15.03
N SER A 18 -20.82 -1.19 15.43
CA SER A 18 -21.89 -1.92 16.12
C SER A 18 -22.39 -3.09 15.25
N THR A 19 -22.68 -4.23 15.89
CA THR A 19 -23.35 -5.36 15.22
C THR A 19 -24.76 -5.01 14.75
N GLN A 20 -25.34 -3.92 15.28
CA GLN A 20 -26.62 -3.35 14.85
C GLN A 20 -26.52 -2.49 13.59
N CYS A 21 -25.34 -2.24 13.01
CA CYS A 21 -25.22 -1.58 11.70
C CYS A 21 -25.68 -2.52 10.56
N THR A 22 -26.99 -2.80 10.54
CA THR A 22 -27.72 -3.51 9.49
C THR A 22 -28.71 -2.55 8.82
N LEU A 23 -29.15 -2.86 7.60
CA LEU A 23 -30.03 -1.97 6.82
C LEU A 23 -31.34 -1.64 7.56
N GLY A 24 -31.93 -2.62 8.27
CA GLY A 24 -33.12 -2.43 9.08
C GLY A 24 -32.97 -1.41 10.22
N TRP A 25 -31.86 -1.49 10.95
CA TRP A 25 -31.57 -0.56 12.04
C TRP A 25 -31.16 0.82 11.53
N LEU A 26 -30.43 0.90 10.43
CA LEU A 26 -30.13 2.16 9.76
C LEU A 26 -31.41 2.87 9.30
N ALA A 27 -32.35 2.14 8.68
CA ALA A 27 -33.65 2.69 8.29
C ALA A 27 -34.51 3.11 9.49
N TYR A 28 -34.41 2.39 10.62
CA TYR A 28 -35.09 2.77 11.85
C TYR A 28 -34.57 4.10 12.40
N TRP A 29 -33.25 4.23 12.56
CA TRP A 29 -32.65 5.45 13.08
C TRP A 29 -32.77 6.62 12.12
N ALA A 30 -32.69 6.39 10.79
CA ALA A 30 -32.95 7.41 9.78
C ALA A 30 -34.32 8.06 9.97
N ARG A 31 -35.37 7.25 10.24
CA ARG A 31 -36.72 7.77 10.54
C ARG A 31 -36.79 8.58 11.82
N LEU A 32 -36.13 8.13 12.90
CA LEU A 32 -36.11 8.88 14.15
C LEU A 32 -35.35 10.20 14.01
N LYS A 33 -34.26 10.21 13.26
CA LYS A 33 -33.42 11.38 13.02
C LYS A 33 -34.04 12.35 12.02
N GLY A 34 -34.80 11.85 11.05
CA GLY A 34 -35.35 12.62 9.93
C GLY A 34 -34.46 12.61 8.69
N ILE A 35 -33.58 11.62 8.56
CA ILE A 35 -32.73 11.43 7.38
C ILE A 35 -33.52 10.67 6.31
N THR A 36 -33.59 11.24 5.11
CA THR A 36 -34.35 10.68 3.98
C THR A 36 -33.49 9.78 3.10
N VAL A 37 -32.22 10.13 2.91
CA VAL A 37 -31.28 9.35 2.09
C VAL A 37 -30.07 8.95 2.93
N VAL A 38 -29.76 7.65 2.97
CA VAL A 38 -28.67 7.09 3.74
C VAL A 38 -27.70 6.39 2.81
N GLY A 39 -26.40 6.64 2.93
CA GLY A 39 -25.37 5.86 2.27
C GLY A 39 -25.43 4.40 2.74
N THR A 40 -25.21 3.44 1.85
CA THR A 40 -25.19 2.02 2.27
C THR A 40 -23.99 1.71 3.16
N GLY A 41 -22.88 2.45 2.99
CA GLY A 41 -21.57 2.09 3.51
C GLY A 41 -21.05 0.79 2.89
N ASP A 42 -19.74 0.61 2.94
CA ASP A 42 -19.04 -0.69 2.80
C ASP A 42 -19.45 -1.61 1.62
N PHE A 43 -19.99 -1.09 0.51
CA PHE A 43 -20.41 -1.97 -0.61
C PHE A 43 -19.24 -2.77 -1.20
N THR A 44 -18.00 -2.39 -0.90
CA THR A 44 -16.78 -3.11 -1.26
C THR A 44 -16.62 -4.44 -0.53
N HIS A 45 -17.31 -4.65 0.59
CA HIS A 45 -17.25 -5.90 1.33
C HIS A 45 -18.23 -6.93 0.75
N PRO A 46 -17.80 -8.14 0.35
CA PRO A 46 -18.62 -9.06 -0.43
C PRO A 46 -19.86 -9.57 0.31
N LEU A 47 -19.78 -9.81 1.63
CA LEU A 47 -20.95 -10.22 2.40
C LEU A 47 -21.96 -9.08 2.57
N TRP A 48 -21.48 -7.83 2.62
CA TRP A 48 -22.36 -6.68 2.73
C TRP A 48 -23.03 -6.40 1.39
N LEU A 49 -22.28 -6.44 0.29
CA LEU A 49 -22.82 -6.35 -1.06
C LEU A 49 -23.88 -7.44 -1.33
N GLY A 50 -23.69 -8.65 -0.82
CA GLY A 50 -24.71 -9.70 -0.83
C GLY A 50 -25.99 -9.26 -0.13
N ALA A 51 -25.88 -8.77 1.11
CA ALA A 51 -27.02 -8.23 1.86
C ALA A 51 -27.71 -7.05 1.14
N LEU A 52 -26.95 -6.16 0.47
CA LEU A 52 -27.54 -5.08 -0.33
C LEU A 52 -28.40 -5.64 -1.48
N ASN A 53 -27.94 -6.68 -2.18
CA ASN A 53 -28.72 -7.32 -3.26
C ASN A 53 -29.98 -8.02 -2.74
N ASP A 54 -29.87 -8.69 -1.58
CA ASP A 54 -30.92 -9.52 -1.01
C ASP A 54 -32.01 -8.68 -0.32
N GLU A 55 -31.63 -7.63 0.40
CA GLU A 55 -32.53 -6.87 1.27
C GLU A 55 -33.04 -5.56 0.66
N LEU A 56 -32.42 -5.05 -0.41
CA LEU A 56 -32.85 -3.82 -1.08
C LEU A 56 -33.53 -4.05 -2.42
N GLU A 57 -34.52 -3.21 -2.72
CA GLU A 57 -35.14 -3.08 -4.04
C GLU A 57 -35.13 -1.64 -4.52
N GLN A 58 -35.12 -1.45 -5.84
CA GLN A 58 -35.08 -0.13 -6.44
C GLN A 58 -36.45 0.54 -6.34
N ALA A 59 -36.48 1.76 -5.80
CA ALA A 59 -37.65 2.61 -5.72
C ALA A 59 -37.84 3.42 -7.02
N ALA A 60 -39.01 4.03 -7.19
CA ALA A 60 -39.38 4.79 -8.39
C ALA A 60 -38.46 5.99 -8.68
N ASN A 61 -37.75 6.50 -7.68
CA ASN A 61 -36.80 7.59 -7.79
C ASN A 61 -35.37 7.13 -8.18
N GLY A 62 -35.17 5.84 -8.41
CA GLY A 62 -33.89 5.23 -8.78
C GLY A 62 -32.96 4.91 -7.60
N LEU A 63 -33.29 5.34 -6.37
CA LEU A 63 -32.62 4.92 -5.13
C LEU A 63 -33.19 3.59 -4.65
N TYR A 64 -32.73 3.10 -3.51
CA TYR A 64 -33.11 1.80 -2.97
C TYR A 64 -33.94 1.92 -1.68
N THR A 65 -34.84 0.97 -1.43
CA THR A 65 -35.54 0.84 -0.15
C THR A 65 -35.53 -0.62 0.31
N LEU A 66 -35.89 -0.86 1.57
CA LEU A 66 -35.96 -2.21 2.12
C LEU A 66 -37.08 -3.01 1.43
N ARG A 67 -36.76 -4.22 0.96
CA ARG A 67 -37.74 -5.15 0.41
C ARG A 67 -38.80 -5.53 1.45
N PRO A 68 -40.04 -5.81 1.02
CA PRO A 68 -41.03 -6.47 1.87
C PRO A 68 -40.48 -7.80 2.42
N GLY A 69 -40.36 -7.91 3.75
CA GLY A 69 -39.84 -9.10 4.43
C GLY A 69 -38.36 -9.05 4.81
N ALA A 70 -37.62 -8.00 4.43
CA ALA A 70 -36.29 -7.73 5.00
C ALA A 70 -36.39 -7.50 6.52
N ALA A 71 -35.29 -7.76 7.24
CA ALA A 71 -35.26 -7.58 8.68
C ALA A 71 -35.40 -6.09 9.03
N ALA A 72 -36.63 -5.68 9.39
CA ALA A 72 -36.91 -4.31 9.79
C ALA A 72 -36.45 -4.04 11.23
N GLY A 73 -36.05 -2.80 11.50
CA GLY A 73 -35.87 -2.33 12.86
C GLY A 73 -37.20 -2.21 13.64
N PRO A 74 -37.16 -1.73 14.88
CA PRO A 74 -38.36 -1.53 15.69
C PRO A 74 -39.39 -0.60 15.03
N ALA A 75 -40.63 -0.62 15.54
CA ALA A 75 -41.65 0.34 15.13
C ALA A 75 -41.25 1.76 15.56
N VAL A 76 -41.43 2.74 14.68
CA VAL A 76 -41.23 4.16 14.97
C VAL A 76 -42.57 4.84 15.31
N PRO A 77 -42.57 5.97 16.04
CA PRO A 77 -43.77 6.79 16.20
C PRO A 77 -44.37 7.18 14.85
N ALA A 78 -45.70 7.29 14.74
CA ALA A 78 -46.37 7.67 13.49
C ALA A 78 -45.93 9.06 12.98
N SER A 79 -45.52 9.96 13.88
CA SER A 79 -44.93 11.26 13.58
C SER A 79 -43.55 11.20 12.90
N CYS A 80 -42.88 10.06 12.98
CA CYS A 80 -41.59 9.76 12.35
C CYS A 80 -41.72 8.80 11.16
N ALA A 81 -42.94 8.39 10.81
CA ALA A 81 -43.17 7.50 9.68
C ALA A 81 -42.89 8.24 8.37
N ALA A 82 -41.75 7.94 7.76
CA ALA A 82 -41.33 8.49 6.48
C ALA A 82 -40.61 7.42 5.65
N ASP A 83 -40.58 7.63 4.33
CA ASP A 83 -39.79 6.83 3.41
C ASP A 83 -38.30 7.13 3.63
N VAL A 84 -37.50 6.05 3.66
CA VAL A 84 -36.05 6.12 3.74
C VAL A 84 -35.49 5.41 2.51
N PHE A 85 -34.55 6.08 1.86
CA PHE A 85 -33.87 5.59 0.68
C PHE A 85 -32.39 5.34 0.96
N PHE A 86 -31.82 4.36 0.29
CA PHE A 86 -30.42 4.01 0.32
C PHE A 86 -29.74 4.37 -1.01
N ILE A 87 -28.53 4.90 -0.91
CA ILE A 87 -27.64 5.18 -2.05
C ILE A 87 -26.35 4.35 -1.87
N PRO A 88 -25.92 3.56 -2.87
CA PRO A 88 -24.70 2.77 -2.75
C PRO A 88 -23.45 3.63 -2.52
N THR A 89 -22.89 3.55 -1.31
CA THR A 89 -21.63 4.20 -0.92
C THR A 89 -20.65 3.23 -0.27
N ALA A 90 -19.35 3.51 -0.39
CA ALA A 90 -18.29 2.79 0.31
C ALA A 90 -17.12 3.74 0.60
N GLU A 91 -16.39 3.49 1.68
CA GLU A 91 -15.12 4.17 1.97
C GLU A 91 -13.96 3.21 1.71
N VAL A 92 -12.88 3.70 1.10
CA VAL A 92 -11.63 2.96 0.91
C VAL A 92 -10.49 3.67 1.62
N SER A 93 -9.65 2.91 2.33
CA SER A 93 -8.42 3.41 2.93
C SER A 93 -7.24 3.17 2.01
N SER A 94 -6.70 4.24 1.42
CA SER A 94 -5.52 4.20 0.57
C SER A 94 -4.25 4.41 1.40
N ILE A 95 -3.38 3.40 1.49
CA ILE A 95 -2.07 3.50 2.14
C ILE A 95 -0.98 3.12 1.12
N TYR A 96 -0.19 4.09 0.67
CA TYR A 96 0.71 3.93 -0.47
C TYR A 96 1.89 4.90 -0.39
N LYS A 97 2.94 4.69 -1.19
CA LYS A 97 4.11 5.57 -1.23
C LYS A 97 4.04 6.50 -2.43
N ARG A 98 4.16 7.82 -2.20
CA ARG A 98 4.26 8.83 -3.27
C ARG A 98 5.14 9.98 -2.83
N GLY A 99 6.03 10.42 -3.72
CA GLY A 99 6.98 11.50 -3.43
C GLY A 99 7.92 11.19 -2.25
N GLY A 100 8.27 9.92 -2.05
CA GLY A 100 9.14 9.48 -0.94
C GLY A 100 8.47 9.43 0.44
N LYS A 101 7.16 9.71 0.54
CA LYS A 101 6.39 9.65 1.79
C LYS A 101 5.31 8.58 1.69
N VAL A 102 4.99 7.93 2.82
CA VAL A 102 3.78 7.11 2.96
C VAL A 102 2.59 8.03 3.15
N ARG A 103 1.62 7.95 2.24
CA ARG A 103 0.37 8.71 2.27
C ARG A 103 -0.75 7.81 2.75
N LYS A 104 -1.67 8.37 3.51
CA LYS A 104 -2.85 7.66 4.03
C LYS A 104 -4.06 8.56 3.87
N ASN A 105 -4.98 8.15 3.01
CA ASN A 105 -6.17 8.92 2.68
C ASN A 105 -7.38 8.01 2.59
N HIS A 106 -8.50 8.48 3.10
CA HIS A 106 -9.78 7.85 2.88
C HIS A 106 -10.56 8.58 1.80
N ASN A 107 -11.27 7.79 0.99
CA ASN A 107 -12.10 8.30 -0.09
C ASN A 107 -13.42 7.54 -0.12
N MET A 108 -14.51 8.29 -0.19
CA MET A 108 -15.83 7.76 -0.43
C MET A 108 -16.05 7.55 -1.92
N ILE A 109 -16.74 6.47 -2.26
CA ILE A 109 -17.16 6.12 -3.61
C ILE A 109 -18.67 6.09 -3.65
N PHE A 110 -19.26 6.74 -4.64
CA PHE A 110 -20.69 6.76 -4.90
C PHE A 110 -20.97 5.99 -6.19
N ALA A 111 -21.78 4.94 -6.11
CA ALA A 111 -22.21 4.17 -7.26
C ALA A 111 -23.69 4.45 -7.58
N PRO A 112 -24.05 4.61 -8.87
CA PRO A 112 -25.42 4.90 -9.30
C PRO A 112 -26.40 3.76 -8.98
N ASP A 113 -25.90 2.54 -8.92
CA ASP A 113 -26.67 1.32 -8.72
C ASP A 113 -25.79 0.22 -8.09
N ILE A 114 -26.43 -0.80 -7.51
CA ILE A 114 -25.76 -1.94 -6.87
C ILE A 114 -24.93 -2.75 -7.87
N GLU A 115 -25.33 -2.79 -9.15
CA GLU A 115 -24.56 -3.47 -10.20
C GLU A 115 -23.19 -2.80 -10.42
N THR A 116 -23.17 -1.47 -10.52
CA THR A 116 -21.96 -0.67 -10.62
C THR A 116 -21.11 -0.81 -9.35
N ALA A 117 -21.73 -0.82 -8.16
CA ALA A 117 -21.03 -1.12 -6.91
C ALA A 117 -20.33 -2.49 -6.95
N GLY A 118 -21.01 -3.52 -7.49
CA GLY A 118 -20.42 -4.85 -7.67
C GLY A 118 -19.25 -4.88 -8.67
N ARG A 119 -19.32 -4.10 -9.75
CA ARG A 119 -18.21 -3.95 -10.70
C ARG A 119 -17.01 -3.22 -10.07
N ILE A 120 -17.25 -2.20 -9.24
CA ILE A 120 -16.21 -1.50 -8.47
C ILE A 120 -15.57 -2.46 -7.46
N HIS A 121 -16.38 -3.18 -6.68
CA HIS A 121 -15.90 -4.24 -5.78
C HIS A 121 -14.97 -5.22 -6.51
N ALA A 122 -15.41 -5.76 -7.66
CA ALA A 122 -14.62 -6.72 -8.43
C ALA A 122 -13.31 -6.15 -9.00
N ALA A 123 -13.23 -4.83 -9.21
CA ALA A 123 -12.00 -4.17 -9.61
C ALA A 123 -11.05 -3.98 -8.41
N LEU A 124 -11.58 -3.59 -7.26
CA LEU A 124 -10.79 -3.37 -6.04
C LEU A 124 -10.31 -4.68 -5.40
N ASP A 125 -11.07 -5.78 -5.49
CA ASP A 125 -10.69 -7.13 -5.03
C ASP A 125 -9.41 -7.63 -5.73
N ARG A 126 -9.14 -7.15 -6.95
CA ARG A 126 -7.88 -7.46 -7.69
C ARG A 126 -6.68 -6.70 -7.14
N ILE A 127 -6.91 -5.57 -6.46
CA ILE A 127 -5.88 -4.64 -6.00
C ILE A 127 -5.48 -4.93 -4.56
N GLY A 128 -6.39 -5.38 -3.71
CA GLY A 128 -6.10 -5.71 -2.32
C GLY A 128 -7.25 -6.45 -1.65
N ASN A 129 -7.09 -6.76 -0.36
CA ASN A 129 -8.08 -7.51 0.38
C ASN A 129 -9.31 -6.63 0.70
N VAL A 130 -10.45 -6.95 0.07
CA VAL A 130 -11.74 -6.30 0.35
C VAL A 130 -12.67 -7.12 1.25
N ARG A 131 -12.18 -8.22 1.82
CA ARG A 131 -12.96 -9.22 2.56
C ARG A 131 -12.78 -9.14 4.07
N SER A 132 -11.69 -8.53 4.53
CA SER A 132 -11.35 -8.47 5.95
C SER A 132 -12.05 -7.34 6.70
N ASP A 133 -12.45 -6.28 6.00
CA ASP A 133 -13.01 -5.07 6.58
C ASP A 133 -14.00 -4.41 5.60
N GLY A 134 -15.03 -3.75 6.14
CA GLY A 134 -15.98 -2.94 5.38
C GLY A 134 -15.31 -1.75 4.67
N ARG A 135 -14.30 -1.16 5.30
CA ARG A 135 -13.34 -0.22 4.69
C ARG A 135 -12.04 -0.95 4.35
N PRO A 136 -11.86 -1.38 3.09
CA PRO A 136 -10.65 -2.08 2.70
C PRO A 136 -9.44 -1.15 2.73
N ILE A 137 -8.28 -1.70 3.15
CA ILE A 137 -6.98 -1.03 3.04
C ILE A 137 -6.33 -1.46 1.73
N LEU A 138 -6.15 -0.52 0.82
CA LEU A 138 -5.58 -0.75 -0.50
C LEU A 138 -4.28 0.03 -0.67
N GLY A 139 -3.29 -0.65 -1.24
CA GLY A 139 -2.04 -0.05 -1.73
C GLY A 139 -2.25 0.74 -3.02
N LEU A 140 -3.21 1.67 -3.03
CA LEU A 140 -3.74 2.32 -4.22
C LEU A 140 -3.68 3.85 -4.09
N ASP A 141 -3.08 4.51 -5.07
CA ASP A 141 -3.10 5.97 -5.17
C ASP A 141 -4.55 6.46 -5.42
N PRO A 142 -5.05 7.46 -4.67
CA PRO A 142 -6.37 8.05 -4.88
C PRO A 142 -6.61 8.52 -6.32
N ARG A 143 -5.59 8.98 -7.05
CA ARG A 143 -5.71 9.33 -8.47
C ARG A 143 -6.16 8.13 -9.29
N ASP A 144 -5.55 6.96 -9.07
CA ASP A 144 -5.86 5.72 -9.78
C ASP A 144 -7.21 5.14 -9.33
N LEU A 145 -7.60 5.35 -8.07
CA LEU A 145 -8.95 5.03 -7.59
C LEU A 145 -10.02 5.78 -8.41
N VAL A 146 -9.83 7.08 -8.63
CA VAL A 146 -10.77 7.88 -9.45
C VAL A 146 -10.81 7.37 -10.89
N GLU A 147 -9.65 7.05 -11.48
CA GLU A 147 -9.59 6.46 -12.83
C GLU A 147 -10.37 5.15 -12.93
N ILE A 148 -10.19 4.24 -11.97
CA ILE A 148 -10.89 2.94 -11.94
C ILE A 148 -12.41 3.16 -11.84
N VAL A 149 -12.85 4.00 -10.90
CA VAL A 149 -14.28 4.25 -10.66
C VAL A 149 -14.95 4.84 -11.91
N LEU A 150 -14.34 5.87 -12.50
CA LEU A 150 -14.87 6.51 -13.71
C LEU A 150 -14.81 5.61 -14.94
N GLY A 151 -13.78 4.76 -15.05
CA GLY A 151 -13.64 3.77 -16.13
C GLY A 151 -14.71 2.70 -16.10
N ILE A 152 -15.25 2.38 -14.92
CA ILE A 152 -16.36 1.42 -14.75
C ILE A 152 -17.71 2.06 -15.07
N ASN A 153 -17.93 3.27 -14.55
CA ASN A 153 -19.14 4.02 -14.82
C ASN A 153 -18.87 5.53 -14.68
N PRO A 154 -19.01 6.33 -15.76
CA PRO A 154 -18.78 7.78 -15.69
C PRO A 154 -19.81 8.51 -14.81
N ALA A 155 -20.94 7.86 -14.47
CA ALA A 155 -21.93 8.37 -13.54
C ALA A 155 -21.50 8.19 -12.05
N ALA A 156 -20.60 7.26 -11.74
CA ALA A 156 -20.02 7.14 -10.42
C ALA A 156 -19.08 8.32 -10.12
N PHE A 157 -18.83 8.59 -8.84
CA PHE A 157 -17.92 9.65 -8.43
C PHE A 157 -17.25 9.35 -7.09
N VAL A 158 -16.18 10.08 -6.81
CA VAL A 158 -15.36 9.93 -5.60
C VAL A 158 -15.35 11.25 -4.84
N VAL A 159 -15.45 11.16 -3.51
CA VAL A 159 -15.37 12.30 -2.59
C VAL A 159 -14.28 12.01 -1.55
N PRO A 160 -13.27 12.90 -1.38
CA PRO A 160 -12.31 12.78 -0.28
C PRO A 160 -13.06 12.81 1.07
N ALA A 161 -12.83 11.81 1.92
CA ALA A 161 -13.50 11.69 3.20
C ALA A 161 -12.80 12.56 4.27
N HIS A 162 -13.58 13.09 5.22
CA HIS A 162 -13.15 13.81 6.44
C HIS A 162 -11.77 14.49 6.34
N VAL A 163 -11.66 15.47 5.44
CA VAL A 163 -10.38 15.91 4.84
C VAL A 163 -9.34 16.51 5.80
N TRP A 164 -9.68 16.70 7.08
CA TRP A 164 -8.82 17.34 8.07
C TRP A 164 -8.34 16.44 9.21
N THR A 165 -8.87 15.23 9.34
CA THR A 165 -8.44 14.34 10.44
C THR A 165 -6.91 14.14 10.37
N PRO A 166 -6.14 14.23 11.47
CA PRO A 166 -4.67 14.32 11.39
C PRO A 166 -4.00 13.21 10.57
N TRP A 167 -4.60 12.02 10.58
CA TRP A 167 -4.23 10.85 9.80
C TRP A 167 -5.39 10.44 8.90
N PHE A 168 -5.10 9.71 7.81
CA PHE A 168 -6.11 9.11 6.93
C PHE A 168 -6.95 10.11 6.12
N SER A 169 -6.53 11.36 6.03
CA SER A 169 -7.25 12.40 5.29
C SER A 169 -6.38 13.15 4.30
N MET A 170 -7.04 13.77 3.33
CA MET A 170 -6.39 14.51 2.26
C MET A 170 -5.53 15.68 2.76
N LEU A 171 -5.92 16.43 3.78
CA LEU A 171 -5.21 17.62 4.30
C LEU A 171 -4.67 17.45 5.72
N GLY A 172 -4.77 16.24 6.28
CA GLY A 172 -4.27 15.92 7.62
C GLY A 172 -2.79 16.23 7.80
N SER A 173 -2.43 16.71 8.99
CA SER A 173 -1.08 17.20 9.31
C SER A 173 0.02 16.12 9.31
N LYS A 174 -0.33 14.83 9.27
CA LYS A 174 0.63 13.72 9.35
C LYS A 174 0.83 13.00 8.02
N SER A 175 -0.26 12.53 7.41
CA SER A 175 -0.23 11.69 6.20
C SER A 175 -0.84 12.34 4.95
N GLY A 176 -1.46 13.51 5.13
CA GLY A 176 -2.14 14.26 4.08
C GLY A 176 -1.20 15.08 3.20
N PHE A 177 -1.79 15.78 2.25
CA PHE A 177 -1.21 16.68 1.25
C PHE A 177 -1.47 18.14 1.62
N ASP A 178 -0.88 19.07 0.86
CA ASP A 178 -1.14 20.50 1.02
C ASP A 178 -2.24 21.00 0.07
N SER A 179 -2.67 20.18 -0.89
CA SER A 179 -3.73 20.51 -1.85
C SER A 179 -4.40 19.28 -2.46
N ALA A 180 -5.60 19.45 -3.00
CA ALA A 180 -6.30 18.41 -3.76
C ALA A 180 -5.57 18.06 -5.08
N GLU A 181 -4.87 19.02 -5.69
CA GLU A 181 -4.02 18.83 -6.88
C GLU A 181 -2.90 17.84 -6.62
N GLU A 182 -2.22 17.97 -5.48
CA GLU A 182 -1.14 17.05 -5.11
C GLU A 182 -1.69 15.63 -4.89
N CYS A 183 -2.88 15.51 -4.30
CA CYS A 183 -3.54 14.23 -4.05
C CYS A 183 -3.99 13.54 -5.34
N PHE A 184 -4.83 14.20 -6.13
CA PHE A 184 -5.53 13.58 -7.27
C PHE A 184 -4.87 13.83 -8.63
N GLY A 185 -3.84 14.67 -8.70
CA GLY A 185 -3.12 14.95 -9.95
C GLY A 185 -4.04 15.41 -11.09
N ASP A 186 -3.91 14.79 -12.25
CA ASP A 186 -4.68 15.09 -13.46
C ASP A 186 -6.19 14.76 -13.33
N TYR A 187 -6.57 13.94 -12.34
CA TYR A 187 -7.95 13.56 -12.07
C TYR A 187 -8.68 14.48 -11.09
N VAL A 188 -7.99 15.48 -10.49
CA VAL A 188 -8.61 16.44 -9.56
C VAL A 188 -9.83 17.16 -10.15
N LYS A 189 -9.85 17.35 -11.49
CA LYS A 189 -10.98 17.94 -12.24
C LYS A 189 -12.29 17.15 -12.13
N HIS A 190 -12.24 15.90 -11.70
CA HIS A 190 -13.40 15.04 -11.47
C HIS A 190 -13.89 15.06 -10.01
N ILE A 191 -13.15 15.71 -9.12
CA ILE A 191 -13.55 15.94 -7.74
C ILE A 191 -14.31 17.26 -7.67
N PHE A 192 -15.57 17.22 -7.27
CA PHE A 192 -16.44 18.40 -7.17
C PHE A 192 -17.03 18.60 -5.77
N ALA A 193 -16.85 17.64 -4.87
CA ALA A 193 -17.24 17.73 -3.47
C ALA A 193 -16.13 17.17 -2.57
N ILE A 194 -16.08 17.63 -1.33
CA ILE A 194 -15.19 17.15 -0.27
C ILE A 194 -15.97 17.03 1.03
N GLU A 195 -15.68 16.02 1.83
CA GLU A 195 -16.27 15.86 3.17
C GLU A 195 -15.44 16.58 4.23
N THR A 196 -16.07 17.46 5.00
CA THR A 196 -15.43 18.18 6.11
C THR A 196 -15.07 17.23 7.26
N GLY A 197 -16.05 16.40 7.65
CA GLY A 197 -15.98 15.45 8.75
C GLY A 197 -15.92 16.12 10.13
N LEU A 198 -16.10 15.30 11.17
CA LEU A 198 -16.29 15.70 12.58
C LEU A 198 -15.23 16.61 13.22
N SER A 199 -14.10 16.85 12.55
CA SER A 199 -12.99 17.66 13.07
C SER A 199 -12.92 19.06 12.46
N SER A 200 -13.79 19.38 11.50
CA SER A 200 -13.84 20.71 10.88
C SER A 200 -15.25 21.08 10.46
N ASP A 201 -15.51 22.37 10.36
CA ASP A 201 -16.77 22.90 9.87
C ASP A 201 -16.54 23.79 8.61
N PRO A 202 -17.61 24.26 7.95
CA PRO A 202 -17.47 25.14 6.79
C PRO A 202 -16.67 26.42 7.06
N PRO A 203 -16.87 27.16 8.18
CA PRO A 203 -16.01 28.28 8.56
C PRO A 203 -14.51 27.98 8.59
N MET A 204 -14.09 26.83 9.13
CA MET A 204 -12.69 26.40 9.11
C MET A 204 -12.21 26.18 7.67
N ASN A 205 -13.01 25.52 6.84
CA ASN A 205 -12.67 25.20 5.44
C ASN A 205 -12.62 26.44 4.54
N TRP A 206 -13.48 27.43 4.77
CA TRP A 206 -13.53 28.69 4.01
C TRP A 206 -12.24 29.50 4.11
N ARG A 207 -11.43 29.24 5.12
CA ARG A 207 -10.13 29.89 5.31
C ARG A 207 -9.09 29.50 4.27
N VAL A 208 -9.35 28.45 3.49
CA VAL A 208 -8.45 27.91 2.45
C VAL A 208 -9.13 28.07 1.09
N SER A 209 -8.76 29.13 0.35
CA SER A 209 -9.42 29.48 -0.92
C SER A 209 -9.38 28.39 -1.99
N GLY A 210 -8.38 27.49 -1.94
CA GLY A 210 -8.28 26.32 -2.80
C GLY A 210 -9.47 25.35 -2.68
N LEU A 211 -10.24 25.43 -1.58
CA LEU A 211 -11.40 24.58 -1.34
C LEU A 211 -12.71 25.16 -1.88
N ASP A 212 -12.77 26.45 -2.22
CA ASP A 212 -13.97 27.13 -2.73
C ASP A 212 -14.58 26.49 -3.99
N ARG A 213 -13.74 25.74 -4.73
CA ARG A 213 -14.19 25.07 -5.95
C ARG A 213 -14.99 23.80 -5.70
N PHE A 214 -15.03 23.30 -4.47
CA PHE A 214 -15.73 22.07 -4.09
C PHE A 214 -16.99 22.39 -3.30
N THR A 215 -18.02 21.56 -3.45
CA THR A 215 -19.13 21.53 -2.49
C THR A 215 -18.65 20.88 -1.19
N LEU A 216 -18.75 21.62 -0.08
CA LEU A 216 -18.49 21.06 1.24
C LEU A 216 -19.71 20.20 1.63
N ILE A 217 -19.49 18.91 1.84
CA ILE A 217 -20.49 17.99 2.38
C ILE A 217 -20.08 17.56 3.80
N SER A 218 -21.06 17.15 4.59
CA SER A 218 -20.87 16.75 5.99
C SER A 218 -21.67 15.48 6.25
N ASN A 219 -21.03 14.45 6.82
CA ASN A 219 -21.62 13.13 7.00
C ASN A 219 -21.17 12.52 8.33
N SER A 220 -21.99 11.66 8.90
CA SER A 220 -21.80 11.23 10.28
C SER A 220 -20.57 10.35 10.51
N ASP A 221 -20.06 9.62 9.52
CA ASP A 221 -19.11 8.53 9.75
C ASP A 221 -19.63 7.57 10.86
N ALA A 222 -20.90 7.17 10.73
CA ALA A 222 -21.59 6.43 11.77
C ALA A 222 -21.07 4.99 11.90
N HIS A 223 -20.44 4.72 13.06
CA HIS A 223 -20.06 3.38 13.51
C HIS A 223 -21.13 2.73 14.42
N SER A 224 -22.18 3.46 14.76
CA SER A 224 -23.38 2.92 15.41
C SER A 224 -24.62 3.62 14.82
N PRO A 225 -25.76 2.93 14.63
CA PRO A 225 -26.93 3.50 13.98
C PRO A 225 -27.49 4.77 14.65
N GLU A 226 -27.36 4.88 15.97
CA GLU A 226 -27.81 6.05 16.76
C GLU A 226 -27.04 7.34 16.46
N ASN A 227 -25.83 7.22 15.91
CA ASN A 227 -24.98 8.36 15.53
C ASN A 227 -25.31 8.91 14.14
N LEU A 228 -26.20 8.25 13.39
CA LEU A 228 -26.66 8.72 12.09
C LEU A 228 -27.20 10.15 12.18
N GLY A 229 -26.85 10.99 11.21
CA GLY A 229 -27.33 12.37 11.15
C GLY A 229 -26.76 13.32 12.20
N ARG A 230 -25.73 12.93 12.97
CA ARG A 230 -24.94 13.91 13.77
C ARG A 230 -24.25 14.95 12.87
N GLU A 231 -23.95 14.54 11.65
CA GLU A 231 -23.63 15.37 10.50
C GLU A 231 -24.49 14.92 9.33
N SER A 232 -24.97 15.86 8.51
CA SER A 232 -25.78 15.54 7.33
C SER A 232 -25.84 16.70 6.34
N ASN A 233 -26.40 16.44 5.17
CA ASN A 233 -26.49 17.37 4.05
C ASN A 233 -27.95 17.74 3.78
N VAL A 234 -28.20 19.01 3.46
CA VAL A 234 -29.53 19.53 3.13
C VAL A 234 -29.66 19.71 1.62
N PHE A 235 -30.64 19.05 1.01
CA PHE A 235 -30.92 19.15 -0.43
C PHE A 235 -32.30 19.78 -0.66
N HIS A 236 -32.42 20.58 -1.72
CA HIS A 236 -33.66 21.22 -2.19
C HIS A 236 -34.17 20.63 -3.53
N CYS A 237 -33.57 19.53 -3.99
CA CYS A 237 -33.97 18.78 -5.18
C CYS A 237 -34.86 17.57 -4.85
N ALA A 238 -35.26 16.80 -5.88
CA ALA A 238 -35.88 15.50 -5.68
C ALA A 238 -34.82 14.48 -5.18
N PRO A 239 -35.19 13.53 -4.29
CA PRO A 239 -34.27 12.46 -3.89
C PRO A 239 -34.02 11.54 -5.10
N GLY A 240 -32.76 11.33 -5.45
CA GLY A 240 -32.34 10.52 -6.59
C GLY A 240 -30.84 10.65 -6.82
N PHE A 241 -30.18 9.61 -7.34
CA PHE A 241 -28.73 9.63 -7.56
C PHE A 241 -28.29 10.79 -8.48
N ALA A 242 -28.91 10.91 -9.66
CA ALA A 242 -28.58 11.97 -10.62
C ALA A 242 -28.90 13.38 -10.10
N PRO A 243 -30.08 13.66 -9.51
CA PRO A 243 -30.33 14.95 -8.84
C PRO A 243 -29.33 15.30 -7.74
N ILE A 244 -28.97 14.35 -6.87
CA ILE A 244 -27.99 14.56 -5.79
C ILE A 244 -26.62 14.90 -6.38
N ARG A 245 -26.13 14.12 -7.35
CA ARG A 245 -24.88 14.39 -8.05
C ARG A 245 -24.88 15.78 -8.69
N ALA A 246 -25.94 16.12 -9.41
CA ALA A 246 -26.05 17.42 -10.07
C ALA A 246 -26.07 18.59 -9.07
N ALA A 247 -26.74 18.43 -7.93
CA ALA A 247 -26.73 19.42 -6.86
C ALA A 247 -25.30 19.67 -6.33
N LEU A 248 -24.56 18.60 -6.05
CA LEU A 248 -23.17 18.66 -5.59
C LEU A 248 -22.22 19.25 -6.65
N GLU A 249 -22.39 18.92 -7.94
CA GLU A 249 -21.57 19.49 -9.02
C GLU A 249 -21.85 20.98 -9.26
N SER A 250 -23.11 21.41 -9.11
CA SER A 250 -23.54 22.77 -9.42
C SER A 250 -22.98 23.83 -8.45
N ARG A 251 -22.74 23.45 -7.19
CA ARG A 251 -22.45 24.37 -6.08
C ARG A 251 -23.49 25.47 -5.92
N ASP A 252 -24.74 25.21 -6.32
CA ASP A 252 -25.84 26.17 -6.20
C ASP A 252 -26.54 26.00 -4.84
N PRO A 253 -26.49 27.01 -3.94
CA PRO A 253 -27.18 26.96 -2.66
C PRO A 253 -28.71 26.80 -2.79
N ALA A 254 -29.30 27.13 -3.94
CA ALA A 254 -30.71 26.91 -4.21
C ALA A 254 -31.08 25.43 -4.37
N VAL A 255 -30.10 24.57 -4.67
CA VAL A 255 -30.29 23.12 -4.86
C VAL A 255 -29.60 22.32 -3.75
N PHE A 256 -28.42 22.75 -3.29
CA PHE A 256 -27.71 22.21 -2.13
C PHE A 256 -27.78 23.23 -0.98
N GLY A 257 -28.71 23.02 -0.06
CA GLY A 257 -29.02 23.97 1.01
C GLY A 257 -27.95 24.12 2.09
N GLY A 258 -26.92 23.27 2.07
CA GLY A 258 -25.83 23.31 3.04
C GLY A 258 -25.74 22.07 3.92
N THR A 259 -25.13 22.22 5.09
CA THR A 259 -24.79 21.11 5.99
C THR A 259 -25.34 21.29 7.41
N ILE A 260 -25.58 20.16 8.07
CA ILE A 260 -25.76 20.06 9.52
C ILE A 260 -24.43 19.55 10.07
N GLU A 261 -23.87 20.28 11.01
CA GLU A 261 -22.51 20.06 11.50
C GLU A 261 -22.51 19.61 12.97
N PHE A 262 -21.54 18.76 13.27
CA PHE A 262 -21.07 18.55 14.63
C PHE A 262 -20.19 19.74 15.06
N PHE A 263 -20.04 19.98 16.36
CA PHE A 263 -19.12 21.01 16.84
C PHE A 263 -17.68 20.48 16.78
N PRO A 264 -16.80 21.00 15.89
CA PRO A 264 -15.45 20.45 15.73
C PRO A 264 -14.61 20.57 17.00
N GLU A 265 -14.94 21.51 17.90
CA GLU A 265 -14.31 21.68 19.21
C GLU A 265 -14.50 20.45 20.11
N GLU A 266 -15.56 19.65 19.95
CA GLU A 266 -15.70 18.40 20.71
C GLU A 266 -14.67 17.34 20.25
N GLY A 267 -14.10 17.50 19.05
CA GLY A 267 -13.09 16.63 18.48
C GLY A 267 -11.83 16.50 19.35
N LYS A 268 -11.35 15.26 19.50
CA LYS A 268 -10.15 14.87 20.28
C LYS A 268 -8.85 15.63 19.97
N TYR A 269 -8.76 16.16 18.75
CA TYR A 269 -7.55 16.77 18.19
C TYR A 269 -7.87 18.14 17.61
N HIS A 270 -8.85 18.86 18.17
CA HIS A 270 -9.21 20.18 17.67
C HIS A 270 -8.09 21.20 17.89
N LEU A 271 -7.68 21.38 19.16
CA LEU A 271 -6.61 22.27 19.59
C LEU A 271 -5.27 21.53 19.70
N ASP A 272 -4.20 22.32 19.72
CA ASP A 272 -2.88 21.79 20.06
C ASP A 272 -2.84 21.47 21.55
N GLY A 273 -2.07 20.45 21.93
CA GLY A 273 -1.85 20.25 23.35
C GLY A 273 -0.97 19.09 23.75
N HIS A 274 -0.85 18.95 25.06
CA HIS A 274 -0.09 17.90 25.72
C HIS A 274 -0.87 17.39 26.92
N ARG A 275 -1.47 16.21 26.77
CA ARG A 275 -2.39 15.57 27.70
C ARG A 275 -1.79 15.41 29.08
N LYS A 276 -0.53 14.96 29.16
CA LYS A 276 0.16 14.71 30.44
C LYS A 276 0.31 15.97 31.30
N CYS A 277 0.36 17.14 30.67
CA CYS A 277 0.46 18.42 31.36
C CYS A 277 -0.87 19.18 31.43
N ALA A 278 -1.97 18.60 30.94
CA ALA A 278 -3.25 19.28 30.74
C ALA A 278 -3.09 20.63 30.02
N CYS A 279 -2.15 20.71 29.08
CA CYS A 279 -1.84 21.93 28.36
C CYS A 279 -2.61 21.93 27.03
N ARG A 280 -3.43 22.96 26.85
CA ARG A 280 -4.25 23.22 25.66
C ARG A 280 -3.83 24.58 25.11
N LEU A 281 -3.54 24.65 23.82
CA LEU A 281 -3.04 25.85 23.16
C LEU A 281 -3.80 26.10 21.85
N GLU A 282 -4.16 27.35 21.61
CA GLU A 282 -4.57 27.81 20.29
C GLU A 282 -3.36 27.90 19.34
N PRO A 283 -3.58 27.87 18.00
CA PRO A 283 -2.49 27.90 17.02
C PRO A 283 -1.49 29.05 17.22
N ARG A 284 -1.98 30.23 17.65
CA ARG A 284 -1.14 31.40 17.92
C ARG A 284 -0.25 31.20 19.16
N GLU A 285 -0.79 30.58 20.20
CA GLU A 285 -0.06 30.28 21.43
C GLU A 285 1.01 29.22 21.18
N THR A 286 0.68 28.16 20.42
CA THR A 286 1.64 27.14 20.00
C THR A 286 2.80 27.74 19.21
N LYS A 287 2.52 28.64 18.25
CA LYS A 287 3.55 29.38 17.52
C LYS A 287 4.41 30.23 18.46
N ALA A 288 3.81 30.92 19.42
CA ALA A 288 4.54 31.72 20.41
C ALA A 288 5.47 30.86 21.30
N HIS A 289 5.11 29.60 21.54
CA HIS A 289 5.92 28.64 22.29
C HIS A 289 6.80 27.74 21.41
N ASN A 290 7.00 28.07 20.13
CA ASN A 290 7.81 27.29 19.17
C ASN A 290 7.39 25.81 19.05
N GLY A 291 6.09 25.52 19.18
CA GLY A 291 5.57 24.15 19.12
C GLY A 291 5.86 23.31 20.37
N LEU A 292 6.34 23.91 21.46
CA LEU A 292 6.69 23.23 22.70
C LEU A 292 5.67 23.49 23.81
N CYS A 293 5.46 22.49 24.66
CA CYS A 293 4.61 22.61 25.83
C CYS A 293 5.25 23.59 26.83
N PRO A 294 4.56 24.67 27.25
CA PRO A 294 5.09 25.64 28.20
C PRO A 294 5.36 25.05 29.59
N VAL A 295 4.78 23.88 29.90
CA VAL A 295 4.93 23.22 31.22
C VAL A 295 6.17 22.35 31.29
N CYS A 296 6.47 21.58 30.23
CA CYS A 296 7.53 20.55 30.26
C CYS A 296 8.56 20.63 29.13
N GLY A 297 8.37 21.52 28.16
CA GLY A 297 9.30 21.73 27.05
C GLY A 297 9.29 20.65 25.95
N THR A 298 8.44 19.62 26.04
CA THR A 298 8.28 18.63 24.97
C THR A 298 7.38 19.16 23.85
N PRO A 299 7.52 18.70 22.59
CA PRO A 299 6.60 19.06 21.51
C PRO A 299 5.15 18.77 21.87
N VAL A 300 4.24 19.68 21.51
CA VAL A 300 2.79 19.46 21.62
C VAL A 300 2.28 18.64 20.43
N VAL A 301 1.19 17.91 20.62
CA VAL A 301 0.45 17.31 19.51
C VAL A 301 -0.30 18.43 18.79
N VAL A 302 0.01 18.60 17.51
CA VAL A 302 -0.63 19.61 16.65
C VAL A 302 -2.05 19.16 16.29
N GLY A 303 -3.03 19.98 16.64
CA GLY A 303 -4.44 19.80 16.35
C GLY A 303 -4.85 20.27 14.94
N VAL A 304 -6.09 19.97 14.60
CA VAL A 304 -6.70 20.27 13.30
C VAL A 304 -6.77 21.77 13.06
N LEU A 305 -7.10 22.58 14.08
CA LEU A 305 -7.19 24.02 13.92
C LEU A 305 -5.85 24.65 13.51
N SER A 306 -4.74 24.13 14.02
CA SER A 306 -3.39 24.57 13.63
C SER A 306 -3.03 24.16 12.21
N ARG A 307 -3.48 22.98 11.76
CA ARG A 307 -3.30 22.55 10.37
C ARG A 307 -4.12 23.40 9.41
N VAL A 308 -5.35 23.78 9.77
CA VAL A 308 -6.15 24.75 9.01
C VAL A 308 -5.43 26.10 8.96
N GLU A 309 -4.94 26.60 10.10
CA GLU A 309 -4.18 27.86 10.18
C GLU A 309 -2.91 27.86 9.32
N GLU A 310 -2.25 26.71 9.18
CA GLU A 310 -1.06 26.54 8.34
C GLU A 310 -1.38 26.71 6.85
N LEU A 311 -2.51 26.16 6.39
CA LEU A 311 -2.93 26.21 4.99
C LEU A 311 -3.82 27.41 4.65
N ALA A 312 -4.31 28.13 5.66
CA ALA A 312 -5.24 29.25 5.50
C ALA A 312 -4.59 30.43 4.77
N ASP A 313 -5.30 30.94 3.76
CA ASP A 313 -4.98 32.18 3.05
C ASP A 313 -6.00 33.30 3.32
N ARG A 314 -7.04 33.02 4.13
CA ARG A 314 -8.02 34.00 4.61
C ARG A 314 -8.07 34.08 6.14
N PRO A 315 -8.40 35.26 6.70
CA PRO A 315 -8.71 35.41 8.11
C PRO A 315 -9.96 34.60 8.50
N ALA A 316 -10.04 34.23 9.79
CA ALA A 316 -11.22 33.58 10.33
C ALA A 316 -12.47 34.48 10.20
N GLY A 317 -13.61 33.89 9.82
CA GLY A 317 -14.89 34.58 9.66
C GLY A 317 -15.14 35.15 8.25
N GLU A 318 -14.17 35.09 7.33
CA GLU A 318 -14.39 35.48 5.93
C GLU A 318 -15.22 34.41 5.19
N ARG A 319 -16.39 34.78 4.68
CA ARG A 319 -17.32 33.87 3.99
C ARG A 319 -17.19 33.99 2.45
N PRO A 320 -16.95 32.88 1.73
CA PRO A 320 -16.89 32.88 0.27
C PRO A 320 -18.24 33.26 -0.37
N PRO A 321 -18.26 33.94 -1.55
CA PRO A 321 -19.49 34.43 -2.16
C PRO A 321 -20.54 33.37 -2.50
N ARG A 322 -20.14 32.11 -2.71
CA ARG A 322 -21.02 30.98 -3.05
C ARG A 322 -21.09 29.92 -1.94
N ALA A 323 -20.68 30.26 -0.72
CA ALA A 323 -20.74 29.32 0.39
C ALA A 323 -22.19 28.99 0.75
N ALA A 324 -22.52 27.69 0.74
CA ALA A 324 -23.78 27.19 1.26
C ALA A 324 -23.93 27.47 2.77
N GLU A 325 -25.15 27.39 3.28
CA GLU A 325 -25.38 27.56 4.71
C GLU A 325 -24.85 26.36 5.51
N TYR A 326 -24.69 26.54 6.82
CA TYR A 326 -24.39 25.45 7.74
C TYR A 326 -25.10 25.69 9.08
N GLN A 327 -25.34 24.61 9.82
CA GLN A 327 -25.92 24.69 11.17
C GLN A 327 -25.26 23.68 12.10
N SER A 328 -24.57 24.15 13.13
CA SER A 328 -23.99 23.30 14.17
C SER A 328 -25.04 22.93 15.22
N LEU A 329 -25.25 21.63 15.45
CA LEU A 329 -26.28 21.13 16.36
C LEU A 329 -25.69 20.19 17.43
N ILE A 330 -26.21 20.31 18.65
CA ILE A 330 -26.07 19.30 19.70
C ILE A 330 -27.23 18.32 19.53
N GLY A 331 -26.93 17.03 19.45
CA GLY A 331 -27.97 15.99 19.34
C GLY A 331 -28.99 16.06 20.49
N LEU A 332 -30.25 15.73 20.22
CA LEU A 332 -31.33 15.90 21.18
C LEU A 332 -31.11 15.09 22.47
N ALA A 333 -30.55 13.89 22.36
CA ALA A 333 -30.17 13.10 23.54
C ALA A 333 -29.08 13.80 24.38
N GLY A 334 -28.14 14.49 23.73
CA GLY A 334 -27.11 15.31 24.38
C GLY A 334 -27.71 16.48 25.15
N LEU A 335 -28.58 17.27 24.50
CA LEU A 335 -29.30 18.37 25.15
C LEU A 335 -30.16 17.90 26.33
N LEU A 336 -30.92 16.81 26.15
CA LEU A 336 -31.72 16.22 27.22
C LEU A 336 -30.85 15.71 28.37
N GLY A 337 -29.68 15.14 28.08
CA GLY A 337 -28.72 14.73 29.08
C GLY A 337 -28.26 15.91 29.94
N GLU A 338 -27.92 17.04 29.29
CA GLU A 338 -27.55 18.27 29.99
C GLU A 338 -28.72 18.85 30.80
N VAL A 339 -29.92 18.94 30.22
CA VAL A 339 -31.13 19.48 30.87
C VAL A 339 -31.55 18.64 32.07
N LEU A 340 -31.44 17.31 31.98
CA LEU A 340 -31.90 16.38 33.02
C LEU A 340 -30.79 15.98 34.00
N ASP A 341 -29.57 16.49 33.79
CA ASP A 341 -28.35 16.23 34.57
C ASP A 341 -28.01 14.73 34.69
N VAL A 342 -28.15 14.01 33.57
CA VAL A 342 -27.88 12.58 33.44
C VAL A 342 -27.23 12.28 32.09
N GLY A 343 -26.61 11.11 31.95
CA GLY A 343 -26.01 10.73 30.66
C GLY A 343 -27.05 10.64 29.51
N PRO A 344 -26.65 10.96 28.26
CA PRO A 344 -27.55 10.97 27.10
C PRO A 344 -28.15 9.60 26.76
N GLY A 345 -27.47 8.51 27.12
CA GLY A 345 -28.00 7.13 26.96
C GLY A 345 -28.89 6.66 28.11
N SER A 346 -29.20 7.49 29.10
CA SER A 346 -30.01 7.07 30.26
C SER A 346 -31.45 6.76 29.89
N LYS A 347 -32.10 5.84 30.62
CA LYS A 347 -33.52 5.53 30.43
C LYS A 347 -34.42 6.77 30.53
N LYS A 348 -34.07 7.71 31.42
CA LYS A 348 -34.80 8.97 31.60
C LYS A 348 -34.74 9.82 30.33
N VAL A 349 -33.55 10.00 29.76
CA VAL A 349 -33.35 10.73 28.49
C VAL A 349 -34.06 10.02 27.34
N MET A 350 -33.87 8.70 27.18
CA MET A 350 -34.47 7.97 26.06
C MET A 350 -36.00 7.95 26.13
N ASN A 351 -36.61 7.92 27.32
CA ASN A 351 -38.06 8.03 27.45
C ASN A 351 -38.56 9.41 27.00
N GLU A 352 -37.88 10.49 27.41
CA GLU A 352 -38.26 11.85 27.01
C GLU A 352 -38.01 12.10 25.51
N TYR A 353 -36.88 11.59 24.99
CA TYR A 353 -36.55 11.61 23.57
C TYR A 353 -37.70 11.01 22.73
N HIS A 354 -38.17 9.79 23.06
CA HIS A 354 -39.29 9.19 22.32
C HIS A 354 -40.62 9.93 22.51
N ARG A 355 -40.87 10.55 23.68
CA ARG A 355 -42.06 11.40 23.90
C ARG A 355 -42.05 12.61 22.97
N LEU A 356 -40.91 13.29 22.87
CA LEU A 356 -40.73 14.44 21.99
C LEU A 356 -40.88 14.03 20.52
N LEU A 357 -40.28 12.91 20.11
CA LEU A 357 -40.44 12.38 18.76
C LEU A 357 -41.91 12.10 18.41
N ALA A 358 -42.66 11.48 19.34
CA ALA A 358 -44.08 11.18 19.14
C ALA A 358 -44.95 12.44 18.96
N ARG A 359 -44.58 13.57 19.57
CA ARG A 359 -45.33 14.83 19.52
C ARG A 359 -44.91 15.72 18.35
N PHE A 360 -43.61 15.92 18.15
CA PHE A 360 -43.04 16.94 17.27
C PHE A 360 -42.47 16.36 15.97
N GLY A 361 -42.32 15.04 15.87
CA GLY A 361 -41.73 14.36 14.72
C GLY A 361 -40.22 14.12 14.89
N PRO A 362 -39.48 13.87 13.81
CA PRO A 362 -38.08 13.45 13.87
C PRO A 362 -37.14 14.48 14.53
N GLU A 363 -36.00 13.99 15.03
CA GLU A 363 -35.02 14.76 15.81
C GLU A 363 -34.59 16.07 15.13
N LEU A 364 -34.20 16.02 13.85
CA LEU A 364 -33.74 17.23 13.14
C LEU A 364 -34.84 18.30 13.05
N ARG A 365 -36.11 17.90 12.96
CA ARG A 365 -37.24 18.83 12.99
C ARG A 365 -37.39 19.47 14.37
N ILE A 366 -37.19 18.70 15.45
CA ILE A 366 -37.23 19.22 16.81
C ILE A 366 -36.11 20.25 17.03
N LEU A 367 -34.89 19.88 16.65
CA LEU A 367 -33.71 20.70 16.87
C LEU A 367 -33.72 21.99 16.03
N ARG A 368 -34.32 21.98 14.83
CA ARG A 368 -34.27 23.11 13.89
C ARG A 368 -35.55 23.94 13.83
N ASP A 369 -36.71 23.28 13.81
CA ASP A 369 -37.95 23.92 13.37
C ASP A 369 -39.01 24.02 14.48
N ALA A 370 -38.99 23.12 15.48
CA ALA A 370 -40.00 23.15 16.55
C ALA A 370 -39.94 24.47 17.34
N PRO A 371 -41.09 25.12 17.63
CA PRO A 371 -41.12 26.34 18.43
C PRO A 371 -40.58 26.11 19.84
N CYS A 372 -39.70 27.00 20.31
CA CYS A 372 -39.02 26.83 21.60
C CYS A 372 -39.99 26.94 22.79
N ASP A 373 -41.05 27.74 22.67
CA ASP A 373 -42.14 27.89 23.63
C ASP A 373 -43.02 26.64 23.75
N GLU A 374 -43.28 25.95 22.63
CA GLU A 374 -43.95 24.65 22.64
C GLU A 374 -43.09 23.57 23.28
N LEU A 375 -41.78 23.54 22.99
CA LEU A 375 -40.83 22.62 23.64
C LEU A 375 -40.74 22.88 25.14
N ALA A 376 -40.70 24.16 25.54
CA ALA A 376 -40.69 24.60 26.92
C ALA A 376 -41.93 24.10 27.68
N SER A 377 -43.10 24.23 27.05
CA SER A 377 -44.39 23.85 27.64
C SER A 377 -44.60 22.34 27.69
N PHE A 378 -44.10 21.58 26.70
CA PHE A 378 -44.34 20.14 26.60
C PHE A 378 -43.37 19.28 27.44
N SER A 379 -42.08 19.66 27.47
CA SER A 379 -41.03 18.92 28.17
C SER A 379 -40.53 19.68 29.40
N SER A 380 -39.79 20.77 29.19
CA SER A 380 -39.30 21.62 30.29
C SER A 380 -38.86 22.99 29.77
N PRO A 381 -38.99 24.08 30.55
CA PRO A 381 -38.51 25.41 30.18
C PRO A 381 -37.04 25.42 29.76
N LEU A 382 -36.21 24.63 30.46
CA LEU A 382 -34.79 24.47 30.15
C LEU A 382 -34.54 23.86 28.77
N LEU A 383 -35.39 22.96 28.27
CA LEU A 383 -35.23 22.40 26.91
C LEU A 383 -35.50 23.45 25.83
N GLY A 384 -36.56 24.25 26.00
CA GLY A 384 -36.88 25.34 25.07
C GLY A 384 -35.76 26.37 24.99
N GLU A 385 -35.22 26.77 26.15
CA GLU A 385 -34.06 27.67 26.24
C GLU A 385 -32.81 27.04 25.61
N ALA A 386 -32.53 25.76 25.89
CA ALA A 386 -31.36 25.07 25.37
C ALA A 386 -31.35 25.01 23.84
N VAL A 387 -32.49 24.63 23.24
CA VAL A 387 -32.64 24.62 21.78
C VAL A 387 -32.53 26.04 21.20
N GLY A 388 -33.14 27.03 21.86
CA GLY A 388 -33.04 28.44 21.46
C GLY A 388 -31.60 28.97 21.44
N ARG A 389 -30.83 28.72 22.50
CA ARG A 389 -29.41 29.11 22.60
C ARG A 389 -28.55 28.42 21.56
N MET A 390 -28.71 27.12 21.39
CA MET A 390 -28.00 26.34 20.37
C MET A 390 -28.24 26.90 18.96
N ARG A 391 -29.50 27.18 18.59
CA ARG A 391 -29.85 27.78 17.28
C ARG A 391 -29.23 29.15 17.06
N MET A 392 -28.97 29.91 18.13
CA MET A 392 -28.30 31.22 18.08
C MET A 392 -26.77 31.12 18.12
N GLY A 393 -26.20 29.91 18.20
CA GLY A 393 -24.76 29.70 18.39
C GLY A 393 -24.25 30.13 19.77
N LYS A 394 -25.14 30.31 20.75
CA LYS A 394 -24.79 30.67 22.13
C LYS A 394 -24.47 29.42 22.95
N VAL A 395 -23.34 28.78 22.63
CA VAL A 395 -22.83 27.60 23.32
C VAL A 395 -21.46 27.89 23.94
N HIS A 396 -21.15 27.20 25.03
CA HIS A 396 -19.84 27.21 25.65
C HIS A 396 -19.01 26.05 25.10
N THR A 397 -17.83 26.37 24.59
CA THR A 397 -16.95 25.41 23.91
C THR A 397 -15.61 25.30 24.61
N GLU A 398 -15.20 24.06 24.90
CA GLU A 398 -13.88 23.74 25.43
C GLU A 398 -13.20 22.71 24.51
N GLY A 399 -12.37 23.18 23.57
CA GLY A 399 -11.86 22.39 22.44
C GLY A 399 -10.95 21.19 22.78
N GLY A 400 -11.27 19.97 22.37
CA GLY A 400 -10.46 18.78 22.63
C GLY A 400 -9.00 18.90 22.15
N TYR A 401 -8.09 18.17 22.80
CA TYR A 401 -6.65 18.25 22.54
C TYR A 401 -5.95 16.93 22.89
N ASP A 402 -4.89 16.59 22.15
CA ASP A 402 -4.05 15.41 22.38
C ASP A 402 -4.85 14.14 22.76
N GLY A 403 -5.92 13.85 22.00
CA GLY A 403 -6.77 12.66 22.15
C GLY A 403 -7.84 12.71 23.26
N GLU A 404 -7.97 13.83 23.98
CA GLU A 404 -9.09 14.11 24.89
C GLU A 404 -10.21 14.85 24.15
N TYR A 405 -11.45 14.36 24.29
CA TYR A 405 -12.62 15.03 23.74
C TYR A 405 -12.83 16.41 24.36
N GLY A 406 -13.29 17.35 23.54
CA GLY A 406 -13.76 18.63 24.02
C GLY A 406 -15.12 18.53 24.68
N VAL A 407 -15.62 19.66 25.14
CA VAL A 407 -16.90 19.75 25.83
C VAL A 407 -17.70 20.92 25.26
N ILE A 408 -18.93 20.63 24.82
CA ILE A 408 -19.90 21.62 24.36
C ILE A 408 -21.06 21.64 25.36
N ARG A 409 -21.42 22.82 25.85
CA ARG A 409 -22.53 23.00 26.80
C ARG A 409 -23.37 24.19 26.43
N VAL A 410 -24.67 24.12 26.71
CA VAL A 410 -25.58 25.23 26.50
C VAL A 410 -25.74 26.10 27.76
N PHE A 411 -25.51 25.52 28.94
CA PHE A 411 -25.57 26.21 30.22
C PHE A 411 -24.21 26.27 30.90
N SER A 412 -23.92 27.40 31.53
CA SER A 412 -22.78 27.52 32.43
C SER A 412 -23.01 26.76 33.75
N PRO A 413 -21.94 26.35 34.46
CA PRO A 413 -22.08 25.68 35.76
C PRO A 413 -22.93 26.50 36.75
N GLY A 414 -23.96 25.89 37.35
CA GLY A 414 -24.86 26.54 38.32
C GLY A 414 -25.89 27.51 37.72
N GLU A 415 -26.02 27.59 36.39
CA GLU A 415 -27.02 28.44 35.73
C GLU A 415 -28.41 27.80 35.67
N LYS A 416 -28.45 26.47 35.48
CA LYS A 416 -29.69 25.69 35.42
C LYS A 416 -30.53 25.83 36.70
N GLU A 417 -29.86 25.93 37.85
CA GLU A 417 -30.48 26.11 39.17
C GLU A 417 -31.15 27.49 39.32
N ARG A 418 -30.61 28.52 38.66
CA ARG A 418 -31.15 29.89 38.67
C ARG A 418 -32.34 30.08 37.72
N LEU A 419 -32.35 29.34 36.61
CA LEU A 419 -33.42 29.35 35.60
C LEU A 419 -34.54 28.34 35.86
N GLY A 420 -34.31 27.37 36.74
CA GLY A 420 -35.28 26.33 37.11
C GLY A 420 -36.28 26.73 38.21
N ASP A 421 -36.15 27.93 38.78
CA ASP A 421 -37.05 28.47 39.82
C ASP A 421 -38.17 29.31 39.16
N PRO A 422 -39.46 29.00 39.35
CA PRO A 422 -40.55 29.73 38.70
C PRO A 422 -40.62 31.23 39.03
N GLU A 423 -40.04 31.69 40.14
CA GLU A 423 -40.06 33.10 40.56
C GLU A 423 -39.10 34.00 39.76
N THR A 424 -38.04 33.47 39.14
CA THR A 424 -37.05 34.27 38.38
C THR A 424 -37.44 34.53 36.92
N LEU A 425 -38.44 33.82 36.37
CA LEU A 425 -38.88 33.92 34.97
C LEU A 425 -39.83 35.10 34.68
N VAL A 426 -40.27 35.85 35.70
CA VAL A 426 -41.23 36.95 35.55
C VAL A 426 -40.56 38.32 35.37
N GLU A 427 -39.27 38.47 35.68
CA GLU A 427 -38.59 39.79 35.63
C GLU A 427 -37.80 40.08 34.33
N GLY A 428 -37.66 39.11 33.42
CA GLY A 428 -36.87 39.26 32.18
C GLY A 428 -37.52 40.06 31.03
N PHE A 429 -38.77 40.52 31.20
CA PHE A 429 -39.56 41.16 30.13
C PHE A 429 -39.80 42.67 30.38
N VAL A 430 -38.80 43.43 30.81
CA VAL A 430 -38.80 44.89 30.63
C VAL A 430 -37.38 45.35 30.30
N GLY A 431 -37.17 45.74 29.04
CA GLY A 431 -35.89 46.28 28.59
C GLY A 431 -35.52 47.58 29.28
N LYS A 432 -34.22 47.76 29.50
CA LYS A 432 -33.57 49.08 29.60
C LYS A 432 -32.17 49.00 28.98
N ASP A 433 -32.01 49.77 27.92
CA ASP A 433 -30.71 50.27 27.44
C ASP A 433 -29.99 51.04 28.56
N GLU A 434 -28.66 50.88 28.66
CA GLU A 434 -27.67 51.86 29.16
C GLU A 434 -26.28 51.19 29.07
N ARG A 435 -25.49 51.45 28.03
CA ARG A 435 -24.44 52.49 27.89
C ARG A 435 -23.34 52.50 28.97
N ASP A 436 -22.11 52.52 28.45
CA ASP A 436 -20.81 52.81 29.07
C ASP A 436 -20.86 53.65 30.37
N GLU A 437 -20.08 53.24 31.38
CA GLU A 437 -19.12 54.14 32.04
C GLU A 437 -18.13 53.39 32.95
N ARG A 438 -16.94 53.99 33.08
CA ARG A 438 -15.77 53.52 33.82
C ARG A 438 -15.79 54.02 35.28
N ASP A 439 -14.91 53.40 36.05
CA ASP A 439 -14.22 53.89 37.26
C ASP A 439 -14.79 53.54 38.67
N GLU A 440 -13.98 52.71 39.33
CA GLU A 440 -13.46 52.83 40.71
C GLU A 440 -14.40 53.16 41.89
N LYS A 441 -14.66 52.16 42.74
CA LYS A 441 -14.00 51.98 44.06
C LYS A 441 -14.64 50.87 44.92
N ASP A 442 -13.75 49.97 45.33
CA ASP A 442 -13.51 49.45 46.69
C ASP A 442 -14.62 48.70 47.45
N GLY A 443 -14.22 47.57 48.07
CA GLY A 443 -14.93 47.02 49.23
C GLY A 443 -15.29 45.53 49.24
N SER A 444 -14.28 44.71 49.54
CA SER A 444 -14.34 43.50 50.39
C SER A 444 -14.90 42.15 49.86
N ASP A 445 -13.97 41.18 49.96
CA ASP A 445 -14.13 39.78 50.38
C ASP A 445 -14.90 38.78 49.50
N VAL A 446 -14.16 37.89 48.82
CA VAL A 446 -14.01 36.46 49.23
C VAL A 446 -12.77 35.81 48.56
N LYS A 447 -11.85 35.41 49.45
CA LYS A 447 -10.80 34.38 49.40
C LYS A 447 -10.69 33.46 48.17
N ARG A 448 -9.56 33.57 47.44
CA ARG A 448 -8.88 32.47 46.74
C ARG A 448 -7.47 32.32 47.31
N GLY A 449 -7.16 31.15 47.86
CA GLY A 449 -5.82 30.78 48.29
C GLY A 449 -5.09 30.03 47.18
N VAL A 450 -4.00 30.63 46.69
CA VAL A 450 -2.96 29.96 45.90
C VAL A 450 -1.66 30.14 46.68
N TYR A 451 -1.00 29.03 47.00
CA TYR A 451 0.35 29.03 47.58
C TYR A 451 1.37 28.94 46.44
N LEU A 452 2.16 30.00 46.25
CA LEU A 452 3.49 29.92 45.66
C LEU A 452 4.44 30.75 46.53
N ASN A 453 5.46 30.09 47.06
CA ASN A 453 6.53 30.68 47.84
C ASN A 453 7.52 31.40 46.92
N SER A 454 7.86 32.63 47.28
CA SER A 454 9.03 33.37 46.81
C SER A 454 9.92 33.72 47.99
N SER A 455 11.23 33.73 47.79
CA SER A 455 12.21 34.50 48.56
C SER A 455 13.36 34.82 47.59
N SER A 456 13.41 36.02 47.01
CA SER A 456 13.96 37.28 47.53
C SER A 456 15.46 37.41 47.24
N ASP A 457 15.85 38.49 46.55
CA ASP A 457 16.77 39.51 47.08
C ASP A 457 17.19 40.52 45.98
N GLU A 458 16.55 41.69 46.05
CA GLU A 458 17.14 43.04 46.17
C GLU A 458 18.42 43.50 45.39
N GLN A 459 18.26 44.70 44.79
CA GLN A 459 19.17 45.87 44.72
C GLN A 459 19.75 46.34 43.34
N ARG A 460 19.19 47.49 42.89
CA ARG A 460 19.82 48.76 42.42
C ARG A 460 21.09 48.74 41.54
N ALA A 461 21.08 49.44 40.40
CA ALA A 461 21.61 50.82 40.24
C ALA A 461 21.75 51.28 38.75
N GLU A 462 21.64 52.60 38.56
CA GLU A 462 21.61 53.41 37.31
C GLU A 462 22.99 53.82 36.74
N MET A 463 22.93 54.49 35.57
CA MET A 463 23.86 55.43 34.90
C MET A 463 24.88 54.84 33.90
N LEU A 464 24.70 54.99 32.58
CA LEU A 464 24.90 56.18 31.70
C LEU A 464 26.37 56.43 31.31
N LEU A 465 26.69 56.40 30.00
CA LEU A 465 27.16 57.53 29.15
C LEU A 465 28.00 57.06 27.92
N HIS A 466 27.54 57.46 26.72
CA HIS A 466 28.23 57.91 25.47
C HIS A 466 29.38 57.06 24.84
N ASP A 467 29.58 56.95 23.52
CA ASP A 467 29.20 57.81 22.39
C ASP A 467 29.35 57.11 21.01
N GLU A 468 28.68 57.70 20.01
CA GLU A 468 28.92 57.73 18.55
C GLU A 468 28.74 56.48 17.63
N ALA A 469 27.65 56.55 16.84
CA ALA A 469 27.44 55.96 15.50
C ALA A 469 28.28 56.75 14.43
N PRO A 470 28.39 56.41 13.11
CA PRO A 470 27.38 55.71 12.29
C PRO A 470 27.87 54.82 11.11
N GLY A 471 26.93 54.11 10.48
CA GLY A 471 26.83 54.12 9.00
C GLY A 471 27.28 52.90 8.19
N LEU A 472 26.28 52.25 7.59
CA LEU A 472 26.19 51.79 6.18
C LEU A 472 27.05 50.60 5.67
N ALA A 473 26.30 49.53 5.36
CA ALA A 473 26.29 48.72 4.13
C ALA A 473 27.58 48.08 3.55
N SER A 474 27.55 46.73 3.49
CA SER A 474 28.09 45.76 2.49
C SER A 474 29.49 45.95 1.91
N PRO A 475 30.33 44.89 1.73
CA PRO A 475 30.00 43.81 0.78
C PRO A 475 30.66 42.43 1.04
N ALA A 476 30.41 41.50 0.13
CA ALA A 476 30.96 40.15 0.05
C ALA A 476 32.47 40.05 -0.27
N ALA A 477 33.01 38.86 0.06
CA ALA A 477 34.26 38.20 -0.38
C ALA A 477 35.60 38.71 0.18
N PRO A 478 36.59 37.82 0.42
CA PRO A 478 37.46 37.45 -0.70
C PRO A 478 37.96 35.98 -0.71
N ALA A 479 38.09 35.46 -1.92
CA ALA A 479 39.04 34.40 -2.26
C ALA A 479 40.45 35.00 -2.37
N GLN A 480 41.49 34.25 -1.99
CA GLN A 480 42.89 34.55 -2.33
C GLN A 480 43.74 33.27 -2.50
N PRO A 481 44.88 33.35 -3.24
CA PRO A 481 45.33 32.33 -4.20
C PRO A 481 46.79 31.82 -3.98
N SER A 482 47.28 31.03 -4.96
CA SER A 482 48.69 30.66 -5.32
C SER A 482 49.18 29.27 -4.84
N SER A 483 49.94 28.45 -5.60
CA SER A 483 50.35 28.40 -7.02
C SER A 483 51.18 27.11 -7.30
N HIS A 484 50.75 26.32 -8.30
CA HIS A 484 51.48 25.42 -9.26
C HIS A 484 52.44 24.28 -8.81
N PRO A 485 52.60 23.18 -9.60
CA PRO A 485 52.22 23.00 -11.01
C PRO A 485 51.27 21.83 -11.30
N ALA A 486 50.60 21.97 -12.45
CA ALA A 486 49.69 20.99 -13.03
C ALA A 486 50.42 19.69 -13.40
N ILE A 487 50.02 18.59 -12.76
CA ILE A 487 49.99 17.30 -13.44
C ILE A 487 48.57 17.16 -13.96
N GLN A 488 48.42 17.30 -15.28
CA GLN A 488 47.21 16.85 -15.96
C GLN A 488 47.11 15.33 -15.76
N SER A 489 46.39 14.87 -14.74
CA SER A 489 45.79 13.55 -14.80
C SER A 489 44.49 13.71 -15.60
N SER A 490 44.59 13.44 -16.89
CA SER A 490 43.44 13.12 -17.72
C SER A 490 42.53 12.16 -16.94
N SER A 491 41.26 12.53 -16.73
CA SER A 491 40.23 11.61 -16.29
C SER A 491 40.12 10.49 -17.34
N LEU A 492 40.83 9.39 -17.08
CA LEU A 492 41.11 8.31 -18.04
C LEU A 492 39.88 7.45 -18.42
N HIS A 493 38.69 7.73 -17.88
CA HIS A 493 37.50 6.91 -18.11
C HIS A 493 36.24 7.75 -18.39
N PRO A 494 35.41 7.36 -19.37
CA PRO A 494 34.16 8.04 -19.67
C PRO A 494 33.16 7.96 -18.49
N ALA A 495 32.23 8.93 -18.43
CA ALA A 495 31.28 9.18 -17.33
C ALA A 495 30.55 7.96 -16.71
N PRO A 496 30.13 6.90 -17.43
CA PRO A 496 29.45 5.76 -16.78
C PRO A 496 30.38 4.87 -15.94
N PHE A 497 31.71 5.01 -16.04
CA PHE A 497 32.68 4.17 -15.31
C PHE A 497 33.31 4.86 -14.09
N SER A 498 33.08 6.16 -13.89
CA SER A 498 33.67 6.96 -12.81
C SER A 498 33.12 6.63 -11.42
N THR A 499 31.96 5.97 -11.35
CA THR A 499 31.25 5.64 -10.12
C THR A 499 31.56 4.23 -9.58
N LEU A 500 32.47 3.50 -10.23
CA LEU A 500 32.91 2.16 -9.83
C LEU A 500 34.02 2.24 -8.78
N SER A 501 34.03 1.29 -7.84
CA SER A 501 35.16 1.13 -6.91
C SER A 501 36.43 0.73 -7.66
N ARG A 502 37.59 0.89 -7.02
CA ARG A 502 38.88 0.44 -7.60
C ARG A 502 38.87 -1.04 -8.00
N GLU A 503 38.28 -1.89 -7.17
CA GLU A 503 38.16 -3.34 -7.40
C GLU A 503 37.18 -3.65 -8.55
N GLN A 504 36.02 -2.97 -8.55
CA GLN A 504 35.02 -3.11 -9.60
C GLN A 504 35.57 -2.63 -10.96
N LEU A 505 36.27 -1.49 -10.97
CA LEU A 505 36.91 -0.96 -12.17
C LEU A 505 37.96 -1.92 -12.70
N ALA A 506 38.81 -2.50 -11.83
CA ALA A 506 39.79 -3.50 -12.23
C ALA A 506 39.13 -4.72 -12.90
N ALA A 507 38.01 -5.21 -12.37
CA ALA A 507 37.24 -6.29 -12.99
C ALA A 507 36.60 -5.89 -14.33
N VAL A 508 36.06 -4.67 -14.43
CA VAL A 508 35.46 -4.16 -15.68
C VAL A 508 36.51 -3.99 -16.78
N THR A 509 37.69 -3.45 -16.46
CA THR A 509 38.74 -3.14 -17.43
C THR A 509 39.74 -4.27 -17.66
N HIS A 510 39.59 -5.42 -16.98
CA HIS A 510 40.49 -6.56 -17.13
C HIS A 510 40.59 -7.00 -18.60
N ALA A 511 41.79 -7.32 -19.06
CA ALA A 511 42.06 -7.66 -20.46
C ALA A 511 41.22 -8.87 -20.93
N PRO A 512 41.06 -9.07 -22.26
CA PRO A 512 40.34 -10.22 -22.79
C PRO A 512 41.07 -11.53 -22.48
N SER A 513 40.66 -12.20 -21.40
CA SER A 513 41.16 -13.50 -20.93
C SER A 513 40.12 -14.14 -20.02
N PRO A 514 40.26 -15.44 -19.67
CA PRO A 514 39.46 -16.03 -18.62
C PRO A 514 39.58 -15.25 -17.30
N LEU A 515 38.43 -14.92 -16.72
CA LEU A 515 38.30 -14.13 -15.50
C LEU A 515 37.25 -14.73 -14.57
N VAL A 516 37.64 -14.96 -13.32
CA VAL A 516 36.73 -15.29 -12.22
C VAL A 516 36.60 -14.07 -11.32
N ILE A 517 35.37 -13.65 -11.05
CA ILE A 517 35.05 -12.60 -10.09
C ILE A 517 34.35 -13.27 -8.90
N ALA A 518 35.08 -13.46 -7.81
CA ALA A 518 34.51 -13.93 -6.54
C ALA A 518 33.94 -12.71 -5.81
N ALA A 519 32.62 -12.60 -5.77
CA ALA A 519 31.95 -11.39 -5.32
C ALA A 519 30.89 -11.73 -4.27
N GLY A 520 31.08 -11.26 -3.04
CA GLY A 520 30.13 -11.51 -1.96
C GLY A 520 28.79 -10.79 -2.14
N PRO A 521 27.82 -10.96 -1.21
CA PRO A 521 26.51 -10.34 -1.32
C PRO A 521 26.61 -8.82 -1.32
N GLY A 522 25.80 -8.16 -2.16
CA GLY A 522 25.69 -6.70 -2.20
C GLY A 522 26.93 -5.96 -2.70
N THR A 523 27.91 -6.65 -3.28
CA THR A 523 29.15 -6.05 -3.80
C THR A 523 29.01 -5.48 -5.23
N GLY A 524 27.83 -5.64 -5.82
CA GLY A 524 27.50 -5.15 -7.16
C GLY A 524 27.83 -6.12 -8.29
N LYS A 525 27.64 -7.43 -8.11
CA LYS A 525 27.94 -8.48 -9.11
C LYS A 525 27.40 -8.16 -10.50
N THR A 526 26.07 -8.02 -10.61
CA THR A 526 25.37 -7.70 -11.86
C THR A 526 25.79 -6.34 -12.41
N ARG A 527 26.14 -5.37 -11.55
CA ARG A 527 26.68 -4.06 -11.98
C ARG A 527 28.03 -4.23 -12.65
N VAL A 528 28.96 -4.98 -12.04
CA VAL A 528 30.28 -5.25 -12.62
C VAL A 528 30.17 -6.01 -13.93
N LEU A 529 29.33 -7.04 -13.99
CA LEU A 529 29.16 -7.86 -15.20
C LEU A 529 28.61 -7.02 -16.37
N THR A 530 27.56 -6.23 -16.14
CA THR A 530 26.97 -5.33 -17.15
C THR A 530 27.93 -4.23 -17.61
N HIS A 531 28.68 -3.63 -16.69
CA HIS A 531 29.68 -2.62 -17.05
C HIS A 531 30.86 -3.23 -17.81
N ARG A 532 31.26 -4.46 -17.51
CA ARG A 532 32.30 -5.19 -18.25
C ARG A 532 31.86 -5.51 -19.68
N ILE A 533 30.64 -6.00 -19.86
CA ILE A 533 30.05 -6.21 -21.20
C ILE A 533 30.05 -4.88 -21.98
N ALA A 534 29.55 -3.81 -21.36
CA ALA A 534 29.52 -2.49 -21.99
C ALA A 534 30.93 -1.96 -22.32
N TRP A 535 31.91 -2.20 -21.45
CA TRP A 535 33.31 -1.84 -21.69
C TRP A 535 33.90 -2.56 -22.90
N GLN A 536 33.76 -3.89 -22.98
CA GLN A 536 34.27 -4.69 -24.10
C GLN A 536 33.67 -4.26 -25.46
N VAL A 537 32.39 -3.90 -25.46
CA VAL A 537 31.69 -3.42 -26.66
C VAL A 537 32.13 -2.00 -27.04
N ARG A 538 32.21 -1.08 -26.07
CA ARG A 538 32.61 0.32 -26.31
C ARG A 538 34.07 0.47 -26.73
N GLN A 539 34.95 -0.43 -26.25
CA GLN A 539 36.35 -0.47 -26.68
C GLN A 539 36.54 -1.10 -28.07
N GLY A 540 35.48 -1.65 -28.67
CA GLY A 540 35.55 -2.34 -29.96
C GLY A 540 36.22 -3.71 -29.90
N THR A 541 36.51 -4.23 -28.71
CA THR A 541 37.07 -5.57 -28.51
C THR A 541 36.10 -6.65 -29.01
N VAL A 542 34.80 -6.43 -28.83
CA VAL A 542 33.74 -7.39 -29.16
C VAL A 542 32.57 -6.65 -29.81
N ARG A 543 32.03 -7.19 -30.90
CA ARG A 543 30.79 -6.65 -31.49
C ARG A 543 29.58 -7.04 -30.63
N PRO A 544 28.52 -6.23 -30.55
CA PRO A 544 27.33 -6.55 -29.75
C PRO A 544 26.76 -7.96 -29.99
N ALA A 545 26.58 -8.36 -31.25
CA ALA A 545 26.13 -9.71 -31.62
C ALA A 545 27.05 -10.86 -31.20
N GLY A 546 28.31 -10.55 -30.84
CA GLY A 546 29.31 -11.49 -30.35
C GLY A 546 29.30 -11.69 -28.82
N VAL A 547 28.37 -11.07 -28.10
CA VAL A 547 28.22 -11.18 -26.65
C VAL A 547 27.17 -12.24 -26.29
N LEU A 548 27.54 -13.15 -25.39
CA LEU A 548 26.63 -14.03 -24.67
C LEU A 548 26.69 -13.72 -23.17
N ALA A 549 25.55 -13.35 -22.58
CA ALA A 549 25.39 -13.19 -21.15
C ALA A 549 24.36 -14.20 -20.63
N VAL A 550 24.75 -15.03 -19.66
CA VAL A 550 23.94 -16.12 -19.11
C VAL A 550 23.64 -15.85 -17.63
N THR A 551 22.37 -15.95 -17.25
CA THR A 551 21.88 -15.83 -15.87
C THR A 551 21.13 -17.09 -15.43
N PHE A 552 20.77 -17.18 -14.14
CA PHE A 552 19.99 -18.31 -13.63
C PHE A 552 18.47 -18.14 -13.79
N THR A 553 17.95 -16.92 -13.56
CA THR A 553 16.51 -16.61 -13.64
C THR A 553 16.19 -15.68 -14.82
N ASN A 554 14.94 -15.73 -15.30
CA ASN A 554 14.45 -14.83 -16.35
C ASN A 554 14.42 -13.38 -15.88
N SER A 555 14.01 -13.14 -14.63
CA SER A 555 14.03 -11.81 -14.00
C SER A 555 15.42 -11.18 -14.02
N ALA A 556 16.47 -11.94 -13.73
CA ALA A 556 17.86 -11.46 -13.79
C ALA A 556 18.30 -11.17 -15.23
N ALA A 557 17.85 -11.97 -16.20
CA ALA A 557 18.12 -11.71 -17.62
C ALA A 557 17.44 -10.40 -18.08
N ASP A 558 16.17 -10.18 -17.70
CA ASP A 558 15.41 -8.98 -18.04
C ASP A 558 16.05 -7.72 -17.41
N GLU A 559 16.39 -7.79 -16.12
CA GLU A 559 17.09 -6.71 -15.43
C GLU A 559 18.44 -6.40 -16.09
N MET A 560 19.19 -7.44 -16.47
CA MET A 560 20.46 -7.27 -17.17
C MET A 560 20.28 -6.61 -18.55
N ARG A 561 19.23 -6.96 -19.31
CA ARG A 561 18.91 -6.30 -20.59
C ARG A 561 18.60 -4.82 -20.39
N VAL A 562 17.78 -4.46 -19.39
CA VAL A 562 17.46 -3.06 -19.08
C VAL A 562 18.73 -2.28 -18.73
N ARG A 563 19.61 -2.84 -17.89
CA ARG A 563 20.88 -2.21 -17.53
C ARG A 563 21.82 -2.05 -18.72
N LEU A 564 21.91 -3.06 -19.58
CA LEU A 564 22.73 -2.99 -20.80
C LEU A 564 22.17 -1.98 -21.80
N ALA A 565 20.85 -1.86 -21.95
CA ALA A 565 20.23 -0.84 -22.79
C ALA A 565 20.59 0.57 -22.30
N ALA A 566 20.58 0.80 -20.98
CA ALA A 566 21.02 2.08 -20.42
C ALA A 566 22.51 2.39 -20.66
N LEU A 567 23.37 1.35 -20.72
CA LEU A 567 24.82 1.50 -20.90
C LEU A 567 25.26 1.51 -22.38
N CYS A 568 24.56 0.82 -23.26
CA CYS A 568 24.96 0.55 -24.65
C CYS A 568 23.96 1.08 -25.69
N GLY A 569 22.80 1.58 -25.28
CA GLY A 569 21.73 2.00 -26.19
C GLY A 569 21.21 0.84 -27.04
N ASP A 570 20.90 1.12 -28.30
CA ASP A 570 20.34 0.15 -29.26
C ASP A 570 21.24 -1.07 -29.49
N ALA A 571 22.56 -0.93 -29.28
CA ALA A 571 23.51 -2.04 -29.41
C ALA A 571 23.20 -3.19 -28.43
N ALA A 572 22.53 -2.92 -27.30
CA ALA A 572 22.13 -3.96 -26.35
C ALA A 572 21.17 -4.99 -26.96
N ALA A 573 20.34 -4.60 -27.93
CA ALA A 573 19.34 -5.48 -28.55
C ALA A 573 19.97 -6.60 -29.40
N GLU A 574 21.20 -6.40 -29.88
CA GLU A 574 21.93 -7.43 -30.64
C GLU A 574 22.59 -8.48 -29.72
N MET A 575 22.74 -8.19 -28.43
CA MET A 575 23.42 -9.07 -27.48
C MET A 575 22.53 -10.25 -27.09
N THR A 576 23.12 -11.43 -26.91
CA THR A 576 22.36 -12.58 -26.40
C THR A 576 22.41 -12.59 -24.87
N VAL A 577 21.35 -12.11 -24.23
CA VAL A 577 21.15 -12.20 -22.77
C VAL A 577 20.04 -13.20 -22.49
N CYS A 578 20.30 -14.27 -21.73
CA CYS A 578 19.34 -15.35 -21.52
C CYS A 578 19.69 -16.23 -20.30
N THR A 579 18.82 -17.18 -19.94
CA THR A 579 19.13 -18.23 -18.95
C THR A 579 19.84 -19.43 -19.59
N PHE A 580 20.41 -20.32 -18.78
CA PHE A 580 20.98 -21.59 -19.27
C PHE A 580 19.96 -22.43 -20.07
N HIS A 581 18.72 -22.54 -19.57
CA HIS A 581 17.65 -23.27 -20.25
C HIS A 581 17.26 -22.62 -21.58
N ALA A 582 17.15 -21.29 -21.61
CA ALA A 582 16.87 -20.55 -22.84
C ALA A 582 18.02 -20.69 -23.87
N LEU A 583 19.27 -20.71 -23.42
CA LEU A 583 20.43 -20.98 -24.28
C LEU A 583 20.40 -22.41 -24.84
N GLY A 584 20.16 -23.40 -23.98
CA GLY A 584 20.04 -24.81 -24.36
C GLY A 584 18.93 -25.03 -25.38
N LEU A 585 17.75 -24.44 -25.15
CA LEU A 585 16.65 -24.47 -26.10
C LEU A 585 17.02 -23.83 -27.43
N ARG A 586 17.72 -22.68 -27.42
CA ARG A 586 18.17 -22.01 -28.65
C ARG A 586 19.13 -22.88 -29.47
N ILE A 587 20.01 -23.63 -28.80
CA ILE A 587 20.91 -24.60 -29.44
C ILE A 587 20.10 -25.76 -30.04
N LEU A 588 19.18 -26.35 -29.26
CA LEU A 588 18.36 -27.47 -29.70
C LEU A 588 17.42 -27.12 -30.86
N ARG A 589 16.88 -25.90 -30.89
CA ARG A 589 16.06 -25.40 -31.99
C ARG A 589 16.85 -25.18 -33.29
N ALA A 590 18.15 -24.96 -33.20
CA ALA A 590 19.02 -24.75 -34.35
C ALA A 590 19.68 -26.05 -34.83
N ASP A 591 20.16 -26.87 -33.90
CA ASP A 591 21.06 -28.00 -34.17
C ASP A 591 20.72 -29.26 -33.34
N GLY A 592 19.51 -29.36 -32.79
CA GLY A 592 19.07 -30.47 -31.95
C GLY A 592 19.09 -31.85 -32.62
N GLU A 593 19.04 -31.90 -33.96
CA GLU A 593 19.14 -33.14 -34.72
C GLU A 593 20.46 -33.89 -34.42
N ALA A 594 21.55 -33.16 -34.12
CA ALA A 594 22.82 -33.73 -33.71
C ALA A 594 22.77 -34.48 -32.37
N ALA A 595 21.72 -34.24 -31.56
CA ALA A 595 21.41 -34.92 -30.31
C ALA A 595 20.17 -35.84 -30.41
N GLY A 596 19.64 -36.09 -31.61
CA GLY A 596 18.41 -36.86 -31.79
C GLY A 596 17.14 -36.14 -31.32
N VAL A 597 17.19 -34.80 -31.24
CA VAL A 597 16.05 -33.95 -30.89
C VAL A 597 15.46 -33.36 -32.17
N ALA A 598 14.17 -33.57 -32.39
CA ALA A 598 13.47 -32.96 -33.51
C ALA A 598 13.34 -31.44 -33.28
N ARG A 599 13.49 -30.66 -34.35
CA ARG A 599 13.48 -29.19 -34.28
C ARG A 599 12.21 -28.63 -33.63
N ASP A 600 11.09 -29.29 -33.87
CA ASP A 600 9.74 -28.96 -33.41
C ASP A 600 9.35 -29.60 -32.07
N SER A 601 10.27 -30.28 -31.38
CA SER A 601 9.96 -30.92 -30.10
C SER A 601 9.42 -29.92 -29.06
N ALA A 602 8.27 -30.22 -28.46
CA ALA A 602 7.65 -29.33 -27.48
C ALA A 602 8.36 -29.42 -26.12
N VAL A 603 8.49 -28.28 -25.43
CA VAL A 603 8.99 -28.24 -24.05
C VAL A 603 7.80 -28.43 -23.09
N ILE A 604 7.95 -29.29 -22.09
CA ILE A 604 6.96 -29.49 -21.03
C ILE A 604 7.50 -28.95 -19.70
N ASP A 605 6.60 -28.38 -18.89
CA ASP A 605 6.89 -27.90 -17.55
C ASP A 605 6.71 -29.01 -16.50
N GLU A 606 6.79 -28.64 -15.21
CA GLU A 606 6.56 -29.58 -14.10
C GLU A 606 5.17 -30.24 -14.17
N CYS A 607 4.12 -29.49 -14.53
CA CYS A 607 2.77 -30.02 -14.68
C CYS A 607 2.65 -31.01 -15.85
N GLY A 608 3.29 -30.71 -16.99
CA GLY A 608 3.36 -31.62 -18.14
C GLY A 608 4.14 -32.89 -17.82
N ARG A 609 5.25 -32.78 -17.07
CA ARG A 609 6.01 -33.94 -16.56
C ARG A 609 5.14 -34.79 -15.64
N ASP A 610 4.47 -34.18 -14.67
CA ASP A 610 3.65 -34.91 -13.69
C ASP A 610 2.48 -35.63 -14.38
N ALA A 611 1.86 -35.01 -15.41
CA ALA A 611 0.85 -35.67 -16.24
C ALA A 611 1.42 -36.90 -16.99
N LEU A 612 2.65 -36.81 -17.52
CA LEU A 612 3.31 -37.93 -18.18
C LEU A 612 3.67 -39.04 -17.18
N MET A 613 4.12 -38.68 -15.98
CA MET A 613 4.38 -39.62 -14.87
C MET A 613 3.10 -40.32 -14.44
N ASP A 614 1.99 -39.59 -14.36
CA ASP A 614 0.69 -40.12 -14.00
C ASP A 614 0.18 -41.15 -15.01
N GLU A 615 0.46 -40.94 -16.30
CA GLU A 615 0.12 -41.87 -17.37
C GLU A 615 1.01 -43.13 -17.35
N LEU A 616 2.33 -42.96 -17.36
CA LEU A 616 3.30 -44.06 -17.47
C LEU A 616 3.30 -44.96 -16.23
N PHE A 617 3.12 -44.36 -15.06
CA PHE A 617 3.23 -45.03 -13.77
C PHE A 617 1.91 -45.01 -13.00
N ALA A 618 0.76 -45.01 -13.69
CA ALA A 618 -0.59 -45.00 -13.10
C ALA A 618 -0.84 -46.11 -12.05
N HIS A 619 -0.07 -47.20 -12.11
CA HIS A 619 -0.13 -48.31 -11.17
C HIS A 619 0.50 -47.99 -9.79
N LEU A 620 1.28 -46.92 -9.67
CA LEU A 620 1.93 -46.49 -8.43
C LEU A 620 1.07 -45.44 -7.67
N PRO A 621 1.10 -45.43 -6.34
CA PRO A 621 0.49 -44.37 -5.54
C PRO A 621 1.07 -42.98 -5.84
N SER A 622 0.28 -41.93 -5.66
CA SER A 622 0.69 -40.54 -5.97
C SER A 622 2.00 -40.11 -5.33
N ARG A 623 2.26 -40.48 -4.08
CA ARG A 623 3.49 -40.12 -3.37
C ARG A 623 4.72 -40.83 -3.94
N GLU A 624 4.58 -42.10 -4.33
CA GLU A 624 5.66 -42.87 -4.94
C GLU A 624 5.96 -42.37 -6.36
N ARG A 625 4.92 -41.99 -7.13
CA ARG A 625 5.09 -41.33 -8.44
C ARG A 625 5.88 -40.04 -8.33
N GLN A 626 5.57 -39.19 -7.33
CA GLN A 626 6.33 -37.96 -7.09
C GLN A 626 7.80 -38.24 -6.74
N GLN A 627 8.03 -39.21 -5.85
CA GLN A 627 9.39 -39.62 -5.48
C GLN A 627 10.19 -40.15 -6.67
N LEU A 628 9.54 -40.90 -7.57
CA LEU A 628 10.13 -41.40 -8.80
C LEU A 628 10.41 -40.26 -9.79
N ALA A 629 9.48 -39.31 -9.95
CA ALA A 629 9.68 -38.12 -10.79
C ALA A 629 10.91 -37.32 -10.34
N ASP A 630 11.03 -37.07 -9.03
CA ASP A 630 12.18 -36.38 -8.45
C ASP A 630 13.48 -37.18 -8.63
N ALA A 631 13.42 -38.52 -8.54
CA ALA A 631 14.57 -39.39 -8.76
C ALA A 631 15.02 -39.42 -10.24
N ILE A 632 14.09 -39.40 -11.19
CA ILE A 632 14.35 -39.29 -12.62
C ILE A 632 15.02 -37.95 -12.91
N SER A 633 14.45 -36.83 -12.43
CA SER A 633 15.04 -35.49 -12.61
C SER A 633 16.45 -35.42 -12.03
N ARG A 634 16.67 -35.89 -10.80
CA ARG A 634 18.03 -35.99 -10.22
C ARG A 634 18.97 -36.83 -11.08
N SER A 635 18.50 -37.96 -11.61
CA SER A 635 19.32 -38.86 -12.43
C SER A 635 19.67 -38.25 -13.80
N LYS A 636 18.80 -37.42 -14.39
CA LYS A 636 19.13 -36.65 -15.60
C LYS A 636 20.28 -35.69 -15.38
N LEU A 637 20.38 -35.14 -14.16
CA LEU A 637 21.41 -34.17 -13.80
C LEU A 637 22.78 -34.82 -13.51
N LEU A 638 22.86 -36.14 -13.51
CA LEU A 638 24.10 -36.90 -13.31
C LEU A 638 24.74 -37.31 -14.65
N PRO A 639 26.08 -37.46 -14.70
CA PRO A 639 26.76 -38.01 -15.88
C PRO A 639 26.34 -39.46 -16.18
N GLU A 640 26.11 -40.25 -15.13
CA GLU A 640 25.62 -41.62 -15.19
C GLU A 640 24.30 -41.71 -14.39
N PRO A 641 23.19 -42.17 -15.01
CA PRO A 641 21.90 -42.30 -14.33
C PRO A 641 21.94 -43.31 -13.17
N ASP A 642 21.10 -43.13 -12.16
CA ASP A 642 20.99 -44.09 -11.05
C ASP A 642 20.45 -45.44 -11.57
N GLY A 643 21.31 -46.47 -11.52
CA GLY A 643 20.99 -47.83 -11.95
C GLY A 643 19.78 -48.45 -11.23
N ARG A 644 19.40 -47.93 -10.05
CA ARG A 644 18.21 -48.41 -9.31
C ARG A 644 16.90 -48.08 -10.01
N ILE A 645 16.86 -46.99 -10.80
CA ILE A 645 15.66 -46.55 -11.52
C ILE A 645 15.78 -46.72 -13.04
N ALA A 646 16.81 -47.42 -13.52
CA ALA A 646 17.15 -47.49 -14.95
C ALA A 646 15.96 -47.86 -15.86
N LEU A 647 15.15 -48.84 -15.48
CA LEU A 647 13.97 -49.24 -16.26
C LEU A 647 12.93 -48.12 -16.37
N ALA A 648 12.60 -47.48 -15.25
CA ALA A 648 11.63 -46.39 -15.21
C ALA A 648 12.16 -45.14 -15.93
N PHE A 649 13.45 -44.85 -15.76
CA PHE A 649 14.14 -43.78 -16.47
C PHE A 649 14.11 -43.99 -17.99
N GLU A 650 14.40 -45.20 -18.47
CA GLU A 650 14.36 -45.53 -19.89
C GLU A 650 12.95 -45.44 -20.47
N GLN A 651 11.94 -45.94 -19.74
CA GLN A 651 10.53 -45.81 -20.12
C GLN A 651 10.11 -44.34 -20.25
N TYR A 652 10.48 -43.49 -19.29
CA TYR A 652 10.18 -42.07 -19.32
C TYR A 652 10.89 -41.37 -20.50
N GLU A 653 12.18 -41.61 -20.70
CA GLU A 653 12.96 -41.06 -21.82
C GLU A 653 12.44 -41.52 -23.19
N GLN A 654 11.95 -42.75 -23.29
CA GLN A 654 11.35 -43.27 -24.50
C GLN A 654 10.00 -42.60 -24.79
N ALA A 655 9.20 -42.34 -23.75
CA ALA A 655 7.93 -41.62 -23.88
C ALA A 655 8.15 -40.18 -24.37
N LEU A 656 9.12 -39.45 -23.80
CA LEU A 656 9.50 -38.12 -24.29
C LEU A 656 9.92 -38.17 -25.77
N ARG A 657 10.80 -39.10 -26.15
CA ARG A 657 11.28 -39.24 -27.54
C ARG A 657 10.17 -39.56 -28.53
N SER A 658 9.33 -40.55 -28.24
CA SER A 658 8.25 -40.99 -29.14
C SER A 658 7.17 -39.93 -29.38
N ARG A 659 7.05 -38.95 -28.48
CA ARG A 659 6.08 -37.85 -28.55
C ARG A 659 6.71 -36.52 -28.97
N ALA A 660 8.00 -36.52 -29.32
CA ALA A 660 8.78 -35.32 -29.60
C ALA A 660 8.66 -34.27 -28.47
N LEU A 661 8.84 -34.70 -27.22
CA LEU A 661 8.82 -33.85 -26.03
C LEU A 661 10.22 -33.70 -25.43
N MET A 662 10.43 -32.60 -24.71
CA MET A 662 11.57 -32.32 -23.86
C MET A 662 11.09 -31.72 -22.55
N ASP A 663 11.65 -32.14 -21.43
CA ASP A 663 11.46 -31.43 -20.16
C ASP A 663 12.57 -30.39 -19.93
N PHE A 664 12.50 -29.67 -18.81
CA PHE A 664 13.50 -28.66 -18.46
C PHE A 664 14.92 -29.21 -18.33
N ASP A 665 15.08 -30.40 -17.74
CA ASP A 665 16.39 -31.01 -17.52
C ASP A 665 17.06 -31.35 -18.88
N ASP A 666 16.27 -31.78 -19.86
CA ASP A 666 16.74 -32.08 -21.22
C ASP A 666 17.39 -30.89 -21.93
N LEU A 667 16.94 -29.66 -21.64
CA LEU A 667 17.40 -28.47 -22.37
C LEU A 667 18.91 -28.26 -22.25
N ASN A 668 19.48 -28.52 -21.08
CA ASN A 668 20.93 -28.42 -20.87
C ASN A 668 21.64 -29.69 -21.32
N VAL A 669 21.12 -30.87 -20.95
CA VAL A 669 21.75 -32.18 -21.26
C VAL A 669 21.86 -32.37 -22.77
N LYS A 670 20.74 -32.25 -23.49
CA LYS A 670 20.70 -32.50 -24.93
C LYS A 670 21.42 -31.42 -25.73
N ALA A 671 21.48 -30.18 -25.23
CA ALA A 671 22.31 -29.13 -25.84
C ALA A 671 23.81 -29.47 -25.76
N VAL A 672 24.28 -29.98 -24.62
CA VAL A 672 25.66 -30.48 -24.49
C VAL A 672 25.92 -31.63 -25.45
N LEU A 673 24.97 -32.58 -25.58
CA LEU A 673 25.08 -33.68 -26.54
C LEU A 673 25.17 -33.18 -27.99
N ALA A 674 24.38 -32.18 -28.38
CA ALA A 674 24.44 -31.58 -29.72
C ALA A 674 25.82 -30.93 -29.99
N LEU A 675 26.40 -30.27 -28.99
CA LEU A 675 27.72 -29.65 -29.07
C LEU A 675 28.89 -30.66 -29.01
N ARG A 676 28.64 -31.97 -28.81
CA ARG A 676 29.66 -32.99 -29.05
C ARG A 676 30.00 -33.07 -30.54
N ASN A 677 29.04 -32.79 -31.42
CA ASN A 677 29.30 -32.62 -32.84
C ASN A 677 30.22 -31.40 -33.05
N GLU A 678 31.35 -31.62 -33.71
CA GLU A 678 32.39 -30.60 -33.89
C GLU A 678 31.96 -29.42 -34.75
N ASP A 679 31.22 -29.67 -35.84
CA ASP A 679 30.74 -28.61 -36.72
C ASP A 679 29.74 -27.71 -36.01
N VAL A 680 28.81 -28.30 -35.26
CA VAL A 680 27.84 -27.57 -34.43
C VAL A 680 28.59 -26.72 -33.41
N ARG A 681 29.50 -27.34 -32.64
CA ARG A 681 30.29 -26.66 -31.61
C ARG A 681 31.09 -25.48 -32.17
N ASN A 682 31.76 -25.66 -33.30
CA ASN A 682 32.59 -24.62 -33.90
C ASN A 682 31.75 -23.44 -34.42
N ARG A 683 30.55 -23.68 -34.98
CA ARG A 683 29.61 -22.61 -35.35
C ARG A 683 29.18 -21.78 -34.14
N TRP A 684 28.82 -22.44 -33.04
CA TRP A 684 28.40 -21.77 -31.81
C TRP A 684 29.55 -21.01 -31.13
N ARG A 685 30.77 -21.58 -31.11
CA ARG A 685 31.98 -20.90 -30.64
C ARG A 685 32.29 -19.64 -31.46
N ALA A 686 32.21 -19.73 -32.78
CA ALA A 686 32.48 -18.60 -33.68
C ALA A 686 31.48 -17.45 -33.51
N ARG A 687 30.28 -17.73 -32.99
CA ARG A 687 29.25 -16.71 -32.75
C ARG A 687 29.59 -15.82 -31.56
N PHE A 688 30.23 -16.35 -30.52
CA PHE A 688 30.42 -15.65 -29.25
C PHE A 688 31.90 -15.39 -28.99
N ALA A 689 32.30 -14.13 -29.21
CA ALA A 689 33.65 -13.65 -28.90
C ALA A 689 33.82 -13.25 -27.42
N PHE A 690 32.72 -13.11 -26.68
CA PHE A 690 32.74 -12.89 -25.23
C PHE A 690 31.57 -13.58 -24.54
N ILE A 691 31.87 -14.31 -23.48
CA ILE A 691 30.88 -15.01 -22.65
C ILE A 691 30.93 -14.45 -21.22
N ALA A 692 29.79 -14.05 -20.69
CA ALA A 692 29.62 -13.53 -19.34
C ALA A 692 28.58 -14.41 -18.62
N ILE A 693 28.91 -14.95 -17.44
CA ILE A 693 28.01 -15.83 -16.69
C ILE A 693 27.85 -15.32 -15.28
N ASP A 694 26.60 -15.05 -14.89
CA ASP A 694 26.22 -14.63 -13.53
C ASP A 694 25.87 -15.83 -12.65
N GLU A 695 25.97 -15.66 -11.33
CA GLU A 695 25.62 -16.65 -10.29
C GLU A 695 26.26 -18.04 -10.52
N PHE A 696 27.54 -18.07 -10.89
CA PHE A 696 28.26 -19.29 -11.27
C PHE A 696 28.34 -20.36 -10.16
N GLN A 697 28.10 -19.98 -8.90
CA GLN A 697 28.02 -20.92 -7.78
C GLN A 697 26.79 -21.85 -7.84
N ASP A 698 25.75 -21.48 -8.60
CA ASP A 698 24.52 -22.28 -8.76
C ASP A 698 24.58 -23.23 -9.96
N VAL A 699 25.70 -23.27 -10.68
CA VAL A 699 25.88 -24.11 -11.85
C VAL A 699 25.89 -25.59 -11.46
N ASN A 700 25.14 -26.41 -12.20
CA ASN A 700 25.18 -27.87 -12.10
C ASN A 700 26.14 -28.49 -13.13
N HIS A 701 26.30 -29.81 -13.09
CA HIS A 701 27.23 -30.53 -13.98
C HIS A 701 27.03 -30.21 -15.47
N TRP A 702 25.80 -30.34 -15.99
CA TRP A 702 25.54 -30.15 -17.41
C TRP A 702 25.62 -28.71 -17.86
N GLN A 703 25.26 -27.76 -17.00
CA GLN A 703 25.50 -26.34 -17.25
C GLN A 703 27.00 -26.03 -17.30
N TYR A 704 27.79 -26.62 -16.41
CA TYR A 704 29.26 -26.50 -16.47
C TYR A 704 29.78 -27.06 -17.79
N GLU A 705 29.39 -28.29 -18.18
CA GLU A 705 29.78 -28.92 -19.45
C GLU A 705 29.36 -28.09 -20.67
N LEU A 706 28.19 -27.43 -20.63
CA LEU A 706 27.75 -26.50 -21.67
C LEU A 706 28.72 -25.32 -21.81
N VAL A 707 29.20 -24.77 -20.69
CA VAL A 707 30.23 -23.72 -20.69
C VAL A 707 31.53 -24.25 -21.29
N ARG A 708 31.99 -25.45 -20.92
CA ARG A 708 33.22 -26.05 -21.50
C ARG A 708 33.10 -26.26 -23.01
N ALA A 709 31.91 -26.66 -23.48
CA ALA A 709 31.64 -26.86 -24.89
C ALA A 709 31.70 -25.55 -25.67
N LEU A 710 31.16 -24.45 -25.12
CA LEU A 710 31.11 -23.14 -25.77
C LEU A 710 32.37 -22.28 -25.59
N ALA A 711 33.14 -22.47 -24.52
CA ALA A 711 34.31 -21.66 -24.19
C ALA A 711 35.57 -22.55 -24.11
N PRO A 712 36.48 -22.52 -25.10
CA PRO A 712 37.80 -23.13 -24.95
C PRO A 712 38.59 -22.50 -23.79
N ALA A 713 39.69 -23.16 -23.37
CA ALA A 713 40.46 -22.78 -22.17
C ALA A 713 41.07 -21.38 -22.21
N ASP A 714 41.28 -20.83 -23.40
CA ASP A 714 41.81 -19.48 -23.66
C ASP A 714 40.73 -18.47 -24.09
N ALA A 715 39.45 -18.85 -24.02
CA ALA A 715 38.35 -17.98 -24.41
C ALA A 715 38.28 -16.70 -23.57
N ASN A 716 37.77 -15.63 -24.16
CA ASN A 716 37.38 -14.44 -23.42
C ASN A 716 36.05 -14.74 -22.69
N ILE A 717 36.14 -15.30 -21.49
CA ILE A 717 35.00 -15.65 -20.65
C ILE A 717 35.16 -15.03 -19.26
N THR A 718 34.07 -14.51 -18.72
CA THR A 718 33.99 -14.00 -17.35
C THR A 718 32.88 -14.70 -16.60
N VAL A 719 33.24 -15.34 -15.49
CA VAL A 719 32.28 -15.92 -14.56
C VAL A 719 32.29 -15.13 -13.26
N ILE A 720 31.10 -14.84 -12.71
CA ILE A 720 30.95 -14.16 -11.43
C ILE A 720 30.08 -15.01 -10.51
N GLY A 721 30.47 -15.10 -9.24
CA GLY A 721 29.75 -15.92 -8.27
C GLY A 721 30.15 -15.63 -6.84
N ASP A 722 29.37 -16.17 -5.92
CA ASP A 722 29.58 -16.06 -4.48
C ASP A 722 29.61 -17.45 -3.86
N GLU A 723 30.76 -17.82 -3.29
CA GLU A 723 30.99 -19.13 -2.70
C GLU A 723 30.04 -19.46 -1.54
N HIS A 724 29.48 -18.43 -0.88
CA HIS A 724 28.60 -18.57 0.27
C HIS A 724 27.11 -18.48 -0.06
N GLN A 725 26.74 -18.32 -1.34
CA GLN A 725 25.33 -18.22 -1.79
C GLN A 725 24.85 -19.40 -2.64
N ALA A 726 25.54 -20.54 -2.59
CA ALA A 726 25.11 -21.77 -3.27
C ALA A 726 23.97 -22.45 -2.49
N VAL A 727 22.72 -22.06 -2.79
CA VAL A 727 21.52 -22.55 -2.07
C VAL A 727 20.71 -23.60 -2.84
N TYR A 728 21.11 -23.93 -4.09
CA TYR A 728 20.44 -24.91 -4.95
C TYR A 728 21.12 -26.29 -4.98
N GLY A 729 21.86 -26.67 -3.92
CA GLY A 729 22.58 -27.96 -3.87
C GLY A 729 21.68 -29.18 -4.09
N PHE A 730 20.41 -29.11 -3.66
CA PHE A 730 19.40 -30.15 -3.90
C PHE A 730 19.04 -30.36 -5.38
N ARG A 731 19.36 -29.40 -6.26
CA ARG A 731 19.25 -29.48 -7.73
C ARG A 731 20.59 -29.79 -8.41
N GLY A 732 21.58 -30.29 -7.66
CA GLY A 732 22.89 -30.66 -8.19
C GLY A 732 23.83 -29.49 -8.46
N ALA A 733 23.50 -28.27 -8.02
CA ALA A 733 24.40 -27.14 -8.07
C ALA A 733 25.62 -27.36 -7.16
N SER A 734 26.81 -26.93 -7.61
CA SER A 734 28.03 -27.07 -6.81
C SER A 734 28.97 -25.87 -6.96
N ASN A 735 29.32 -25.26 -5.84
CA ASN A 735 30.33 -24.21 -5.79
C ASN A 735 31.75 -24.72 -6.18
N ALA A 736 31.97 -26.05 -6.18
CA ALA A 736 33.25 -26.62 -6.62
C ALA A 736 33.62 -26.20 -8.06
N TYR A 737 32.63 -25.91 -8.91
CA TYR A 737 32.84 -25.48 -10.30
C TYR A 737 33.53 -24.12 -10.42
N LEU A 738 33.32 -23.20 -9.48
CA LEU A 738 34.00 -21.89 -9.50
C LEU A 738 35.52 -22.06 -9.38
N GLN A 739 35.94 -22.90 -8.42
CA GLN A 739 37.36 -23.21 -8.21
C GLN A 739 37.92 -24.13 -9.29
N GLN A 740 37.10 -25.06 -9.81
CA GLN A 740 37.49 -25.92 -10.92
C GLN A 740 37.74 -25.12 -12.20
N PHE A 741 36.87 -24.16 -12.52
CA PHE A 741 37.03 -23.25 -13.65
C PHE A 741 38.35 -22.48 -13.57
N ALA A 742 38.67 -21.92 -12.40
CA ALA A 742 39.92 -21.19 -12.19
C ALA A 742 41.18 -22.05 -12.43
N ARG A 743 41.09 -23.38 -12.26
CA ARG A 743 42.19 -24.31 -12.52
C ARG A 743 42.25 -24.76 -13.98
N GLU A 744 41.10 -24.96 -14.63
CA GLU A 744 41.01 -25.52 -15.98
C GLU A 744 41.21 -24.48 -17.09
N TRP A 745 40.81 -23.23 -16.86
CA TRP A 745 41.08 -22.12 -17.78
C TRP A 745 42.41 -21.48 -17.39
N SER A 746 43.43 -21.60 -18.23
CA SER A 746 44.78 -21.11 -17.92
C SER A 746 45.41 -20.34 -19.10
N PRO A 747 45.89 -19.11 -18.90
CA PRO A 747 45.90 -18.37 -17.62
C PRO A 747 44.51 -17.80 -17.27
N CYS A 748 44.07 -17.98 -16.02
CA CYS A 748 42.86 -17.35 -15.46
C CYS A 748 43.23 -16.38 -14.34
N THR A 749 42.62 -15.20 -14.35
CA THR A 749 42.73 -14.22 -13.27
C THR A 749 41.55 -14.37 -12.32
N MET A 750 41.79 -14.33 -11.01
CA MET A 750 40.74 -14.30 -10.00
C MET A 750 40.77 -12.96 -9.26
N LEU A 751 39.64 -12.24 -9.26
CA LEU A 751 39.45 -10.98 -8.55
C LEU A 751 38.40 -11.15 -7.46
N GLN A 752 38.61 -10.52 -6.31
CA GLN A 752 37.66 -10.53 -5.20
C GLN A 752 36.98 -9.17 -5.02
N LEU A 753 35.67 -9.18 -4.81
CA LEU A 753 34.88 -8.01 -4.41
C LEU A 753 34.36 -8.24 -2.98
N THR A 754 34.77 -7.40 -2.03
CA THR A 754 34.41 -7.54 -0.61
C THR A 754 33.62 -6.35 -0.06
N ARG A 755 33.53 -5.25 -0.80
CA ARG A 755 32.80 -4.05 -0.38
C ARG A 755 31.32 -4.14 -0.72
N ASN A 756 30.49 -4.38 0.29
CA ASN A 756 29.04 -4.40 0.25
C ASN A 756 28.49 -2.96 0.22
N TYR A 757 27.61 -2.66 -0.73
CA TYR A 757 26.94 -1.35 -0.86
C TYR A 757 25.46 -1.40 -0.47
N ARG A 758 24.93 -2.60 -0.17
CA ARG A 758 23.50 -2.85 0.06
C ARG A 758 23.09 -2.65 1.51
N SER A 759 23.90 -3.15 2.43
CA SER A 759 23.52 -3.37 3.83
C SER A 759 24.32 -2.45 4.76
N SER A 760 23.73 -2.15 5.92
CA SER A 760 24.40 -1.40 6.98
C SER A 760 25.51 -2.21 7.64
N ASN A 761 26.40 -1.53 8.37
CA ASN A 761 27.50 -2.19 9.07
C ASN A 761 27.03 -3.28 10.06
N MET A 762 25.85 -3.11 10.69
CA MET A 762 25.30 -4.12 11.61
C MET A 762 24.89 -5.40 10.91
N ILE A 763 24.19 -5.29 9.78
CA ILE A 763 23.79 -6.47 8.99
C ILE A 763 25.03 -7.16 8.41
N VAL A 764 26.00 -6.38 7.89
CA VAL A 764 27.25 -6.94 7.35
C VAL A 764 28.07 -7.63 8.44
N SER A 765 28.16 -7.07 9.64
CA SER A 765 28.88 -7.70 10.76
C SER A 765 28.21 -9.01 11.18
N ALA A 766 26.89 -9.02 11.38
CA ALA A 766 26.15 -10.23 11.73
C ALA A 766 26.30 -11.33 10.65
N ALA A 767 26.22 -10.96 9.37
CA ALA A 767 26.43 -11.92 8.27
C ALA A 767 27.84 -12.51 8.27
N ASN A 768 28.87 -11.67 8.49
CA ASN A 768 30.25 -12.15 8.62
C ASN A 768 30.43 -13.10 9.80
N ASP A 769 29.77 -12.86 10.93
CA ASP A 769 29.88 -13.69 12.12
C ASP A 769 29.19 -15.05 11.93
N VAL A 770 28.04 -15.09 11.25
CA VAL A 770 27.37 -16.33 10.84
C VAL A 770 28.22 -17.15 9.86
N LEU A 771 28.96 -16.49 8.96
CA LEU A 771 29.81 -17.17 7.97
C LEU A 771 31.20 -17.56 8.51
N ALA A 772 31.63 -17.00 9.64
CA ALA A 772 32.97 -17.24 10.20
C ALA A 772 33.35 -18.73 10.37
N PRO A 773 32.44 -19.66 10.78
CA PRO A 773 32.76 -21.08 10.89
C PRO A 773 33.01 -21.78 9.54
N VAL A 774 32.52 -21.23 8.42
CA VAL A 774 32.54 -21.86 7.09
C VAL A 774 33.82 -21.52 6.30
N GLY A 775 34.65 -20.59 6.78
CA GLY A 775 35.98 -20.28 6.23
C GLY A 775 36.12 -18.88 5.62
N ALA A 776 37.36 -18.39 5.56
CA ALA A 776 37.75 -16.98 5.39
C ALA A 776 37.80 -16.46 3.93
N ALA A 777 36.84 -16.79 3.07
CA ALA A 777 36.77 -16.15 1.75
C ALA A 777 36.21 -14.72 1.88
N GLY A 778 37.11 -13.74 2.08
CA GLY A 778 36.86 -12.31 1.91
C GLY A 778 35.80 -11.70 2.83
N ARG A 779 36.17 -11.38 4.08
CA ARG A 779 35.29 -10.67 5.04
C ARG A 779 34.69 -9.42 4.40
N LEU A 780 33.37 -9.31 4.44
CA LEU A 780 32.66 -8.19 3.83
C LEU A 780 32.89 -6.91 4.62
N THR A 781 33.03 -5.80 3.91
CA THR A 781 33.09 -4.45 4.48
C THR A 781 32.00 -3.59 3.85
N THR A 782 31.54 -2.54 4.52
CA THR A 782 30.53 -1.63 3.96
C THR A 782 30.91 -0.18 4.24
N PRO A 783 30.68 0.74 3.29
CA PRO A 783 30.81 2.18 3.53
C PRO A 783 29.56 2.77 4.20
N ASN A 784 28.48 2.01 4.33
CA ASN A 784 27.22 2.48 4.88
C ASN A 784 27.36 2.74 6.38
N GLU A 785 26.71 3.81 6.86
CA GLU A 785 26.69 4.16 8.28
C GLU A 785 26.11 3.03 9.16
N PRO A 786 26.37 3.06 10.49
CA PRO A 786 25.74 2.15 11.42
C PRO A 786 24.21 2.25 11.28
N GLY A 787 23.60 1.21 10.73
CA GLY A 787 22.15 1.13 10.60
C GLY A 787 21.47 0.83 11.94
N ARG A 788 20.14 0.66 11.90
CA ARG A 788 19.37 0.22 13.07
C ARG A 788 19.88 -1.13 13.60
N GLN A 789 19.73 -1.34 14.90
CA GLN A 789 20.04 -2.62 15.53
C GLN A 789 19.15 -3.74 14.98
N ILE A 790 19.72 -4.94 14.87
CA ILE A 790 18.96 -6.16 14.59
C ILE A 790 18.10 -6.44 15.84
N ILE A 791 16.80 -6.63 15.65
CA ILE A 791 15.86 -6.89 16.73
C ILE A 791 15.59 -8.38 16.77
N GLU A 792 15.85 -9.00 17.92
CA GLU A 792 15.51 -10.39 18.20
C GLU A 792 14.23 -10.45 19.04
N TYR A 793 13.29 -11.31 18.65
CA TYR A 793 12.04 -11.53 19.37
C TYR A 793 11.77 -13.02 19.50
N ALA A 794 11.75 -13.51 20.75
CA ALA A 794 11.37 -14.88 21.04
C ALA A 794 9.87 -14.96 21.31
N ALA A 795 9.15 -15.74 20.48
CA ALA A 795 7.73 -16.01 20.65
C ALA A 795 7.51 -17.37 21.33
N ALA A 796 6.40 -17.52 22.07
CA ALA A 796 6.04 -18.79 22.69
C ALA A 796 5.40 -19.79 21.71
N THR A 797 4.87 -19.30 20.58
CA THR A 797 4.21 -20.08 19.53
C THR A 797 4.35 -19.38 18.19
N ASP A 798 4.22 -20.12 17.09
CA ASP A 798 4.21 -19.58 15.71
C ASP A 798 3.12 -18.52 15.51
N ALA A 799 1.97 -18.70 16.17
CA ALA A 799 0.88 -17.72 16.14
C ALA A 799 1.28 -16.40 16.82
N ALA A 800 2.01 -16.46 17.95
CA ALA A 800 2.52 -15.27 18.62
C ALA A 800 3.63 -14.58 17.81
N GLU A 801 4.47 -15.35 17.10
CA GLU A 801 5.45 -14.81 16.16
C GLU A 801 4.75 -14.06 15.01
N ALA A 802 3.72 -14.67 14.41
CA ALA A 802 2.94 -14.06 13.33
C ALA A 802 2.25 -12.76 13.76
N GLU A 803 1.65 -12.73 14.96
CA GLU A 803 1.05 -11.51 15.53
C GLU A 803 2.10 -10.42 15.80
N PHE A 804 3.28 -10.80 16.30
CA PHE A 804 4.38 -9.86 16.48
C PHE A 804 4.82 -9.25 15.15
N VAL A 805 5.00 -10.07 14.11
CA VAL A 805 5.37 -9.59 12.77
C VAL A 805 4.30 -8.65 12.22
N ALA A 806 3.02 -9.02 12.31
CA ALA A 806 1.92 -8.21 11.81
C ALA A 806 1.84 -6.84 12.53
N HIS A 807 1.96 -6.82 13.86
CA HIS A 807 2.00 -5.57 14.62
C HIS A 807 3.28 -4.75 14.42
N ALA A 808 4.43 -5.40 14.22
CA ALA A 808 5.66 -4.70 13.89
C ALA A 808 5.56 -4.01 12.53
N ILE A 809 4.97 -4.68 11.54
CA ILE A 809 4.67 -4.10 10.22
C ILE A 809 3.73 -2.91 10.37
N GLU A 810 2.63 -3.07 11.10
CA GLU A 810 1.68 -1.98 11.37
C GLU A 810 2.38 -0.75 11.98
N ARG A 811 3.29 -0.93 12.95
CA ARG A 811 4.06 0.19 13.52
C ARG A 811 4.99 0.84 12.49
N LEU A 812 5.71 0.04 11.71
CA LEU A 812 6.68 0.55 10.72
C LEU A 812 6.01 1.39 9.62
N VAL A 813 4.79 1.03 9.21
CA VAL A 813 4.01 1.83 8.27
C VAL A 813 3.30 3.02 8.95
N GLY A 814 3.47 3.18 10.26
CA GLY A 814 2.92 4.27 11.06
C GLY A 814 1.44 4.09 11.42
N GLY A 815 0.93 2.86 11.57
CA GLY A 815 -0.46 2.54 11.95
C GLY A 815 -1.42 2.32 10.77
N THR A 816 -2.40 1.42 10.94
CA THR A 816 -3.39 1.10 9.89
C THR A 816 -4.82 1.56 10.19
N SER A 817 -5.06 2.09 11.40
CA SER A 817 -6.37 2.58 11.82
C SER A 817 -6.26 3.74 12.82
N HIS A 818 -7.33 4.52 13.01
CA HIS A 818 -7.39 5.56 14.05
C HIS A 818 -7.14 4.99 15.45
N PHE A 819 -7.65 3.80 15.76
CA PHE A 819 -7.41 3.15 17.06
C PHE A 819 -5.92 2.86 17.30
N SER A 820 -5.19 2.46 16.26
CA SER A 820 -3.74 2.21 16.33
C SER A 820 -2.96 3.49 16.64
N MET A 821 -3.45 4.65 16.20
CA MET A 821 -2.86 5.97 16.48
C MET A 821 -3.17 6.45 17.90
N ASP A 822 -4.45 6.41 18.31
CA ASP A 822 -4.93 6.94 19.59
C ASP A 822 -4.39 6.16 20.81
N SER A 823 -4.11 4.86 20.64
CA SER A 823 -3.70 3.96 21.72
C SER A 823 -2.22 4.07 22.12
N ALA A 824 -1.47 5.02 21.53
CA ALA A 824 -0.02 5.15 21.68
C ALA A 824 0.77 3.87 21.32
N ARG A 825 0.15 2.93 20.57
CA ARG A 825 0.79 1.71 20.04
C ARG A 825 1.82 2.04 18.94
N VAL A 826 1.68 3.21 18.31
CA VAL A 826 2.58 3.79 17.32
C VAL A 826 3.05 5.14 17.86
N GLY A 827 4.36 5.38 17.93
CA GLY A 827 4.91 6.65 18.43
C GLY A 827 4.74 7.79 17.41
N SER A 828 4.55 9.03 17.88
CA SER A 828 4.42 10.23 17.04
C SER A 828 5.64 10.53 16.16
N ASP A 829 6.80 9.99 16.54
CA ASP A 829 8.10 10.25 15.90
C ASP A 829 8.50 9.19 14.85
N GLU A 830 7.75 8.09 14.75
CA GLU A 830 7.97 7.05 13.73
C GLU A 830 7.16 7.38 12.46
N GLN A 831 7.42 8.53 11.85
CA GLN A 831 6.99 8.80 10.47
C GLN A 831 7.84 7.95 9.52
N GLY A 832 7.52 6.66 9.44
CA GLY A 832 8.20 5.69 8.61
C GLY A 832 8.00 6.00 7.13
N GLY A 833 9.08 6.33 6.43
CA GLY A 833 9.15 6.31 4.96
C GLY A 833 9.06 4.89 4.36
N VAL A 834 8.56 3.92 5.13
CA VAL A 834 8.46 2.49 4.80
C VAL A 834 7.02 2.20 4.40
N GLY A 835 6.77 1.97 3.12
CA GLY A 835 5.50 1.47 2.60
C GLY A 835 5.36 -0.04 2.75
N PHE A 836 4.21 -0.60 2.41
CA PHE A 836 4.02 -2.06 2.46
C PHE A 836 4.95 -2.77 1.48
N GLY A 837 5.18 -2.19 0.30
CA GLY A 837 6.09 -2.75 -0.72
C GLY A 837 7.57 -2.79 -0.30
N ASP A 838 7.95 -2.01 0.73
CA ASP A 838 9.31 -1.99 1.27
C ASP A 838 9.61 -3.15 2.24
N ILE A 839 8.62 -4.01 2.51
CA ILE A 839 8.68 -5.03 3.57
C ILE A 839 8.61 -6.44 2.97
N ALA A 840 9.54 -7.29 3.38
CA ALA A 840 9.48 -8.73 3.16
C ALA A 840 9.49 -9.53 4.47
N VAL A 841 8.77 -10.65 4.47
CA VAL A 841 8.82 -11.67 5.53
C VAL A 841 9.34 -12.97 4.92
N LEU A 842 10.50 -13.40 5.41
CA LEU A 842 11.24 -14.55 4.93
C LEU A 842 11.09 -15.72 5.89
N TYR A 843 10.73 -16.87 5.34
CA TYR A 843 10.59 -18.14 6.08
C TYR A 843 11.36 -19.26 5.39
N ARG A 844 11.64 -20.35 6.12
CA ARG A 844 12.30 -21.53 5.55
C ARG A 844 11.33 -22.39 4.74
N LEU A 845 10.13 -22.65 5.28
CA LEU A 845 9.13 -23.55 4.71
C LEU A 845 7.85 -22.79 4.34
N ASN A 846 7.26 -23.11 3.17
CA ASN A 846 6.03 -22.46 2.69
C ASN A 846 4.84 -22.64 3.64
N ALA A 847 4.84 -23.66 4.51
CA ALA A 847 3.80 -23.88 5.51
C ALA A 847 3.70 -22.73 6.53
N GLN A 848 4.81 -22.03 6.82
CA GLN A 848 4.87 -20.92 7.78
C GLN A 848 4.14 -19.67 7.27
N ALA A 849 4.00 -19.50 5.95
CA ALA A 849 3.34 -18.35 5.35
C ALA A 849 1.90 -18.18 5.84
N ARG A 850 1.16 -19.28 6.03
CA ARG A 850 -0.28 -19.27 6.32
C ARG A 850 -0.63 -18.51 7.60
N GLN A 851 0.13 -18.69 8.68
CA GLN A 851 -0.16 -18.01 9.95
C GLN A 851 0.15 -16.52 9.86
N ILE A 852 1.19 -16.15 9.12
CA ILE A 852 1.59 -14.77 8.87
C ILE A 852 0.53 -14.08 8.00
N GLU A 853 0.07 -14.72 6.93
CA GLU A 853 -1.04 -14.24 6.07
C GLU A 853 -2.29 -13.96 6.92
N GLN A 854 -2.68 -14.90 7.78
CA GLN A 854 -3.85 -14.76 8.65
C GLN A 854 -3.71 -13.61 9.66
N ALA A 855 -2.52 -13.40 10.22
CA ALA A 855 -2.26 -12.29 11.14
C ALA A 855 -2.31 -10.94 10.42
N LEU A 856 -1.70 -10.84 9.23
CA LEU A 856 -1.77 -9.64 8.39
C LEU A 856 -3.21 -9.34 7.94
N GLU A 857 -3.96 -10.37 7.57
CA GLU A 857 -5.37 -10.25 7.18
C GLU A 857 -6.25 -9.73 8.34
N ARG A 858 -6.04 -10.19 9.57
CA ARG A 858 -6.73 -9.64 10.76
C ARG A 858 -6.45 -8.16 10.95
N LEU A 859 -5.24 -7.70 10.64
CA LEU A 859 -4.87 -6.28 10.68
C LEU A 859 -5.25 -5.54 9.38
N GLY A 860 -5.76 -6.23 8.36
CA GLY A 860 -6.11 -5.65 7.06
C GLY A 860 -4.88 -5.21 6.26
N VAL A 861 -3.70 -5.69 6.64
CA VAL A 861 -2.44 -5.38 5.95
C VAL A 861 -2.41 -6.18 4.66
N PRO A 862 -2.29 -5.53 3.48
CA PRO A 862 -2.23 -6.24 2.22
C PRO A 862 -0.90 -6.99 2.10
N CYS A 863 -0.96 -8.28 1.77
CA CYS A 863 0.21 -9.11 1.53
C CYS A 863 0.13 -9.86 0.20
N GLN A 864 1.29 -10.29 -0.28
CA GLN A 864 1.46 -11.14 -1.44
C GLN A 864 2.47 -12.23 -1.12
N THR A 865 2.22 -13.44 -1.61
CA THR A 865 3.11 -14.58 -1.37
C THR A 865 3.83 -14.91 -2.67
N THR A 866 5.15 -14.74 -2.73
CA THR A 866 5.94 -15.13 -3.90
C THR A 866 6.25 -16.62 -3.85
N GLY A 867 6.17 -17.28 -5.01
CA GLY A 867 6.00 -18.73 -5.08
C GLY A 867 4.53 -19.18 -5.06
N ALA A 868 3.57 -18.24 -5.04
CA ALA A 868 2.17 -18.56 -5.22
C ALA A 868 1.85 -18.86 -6.69
N VAL A 869 1.46 -20.13 -6.92
CA VAL A 869 0.83 -20.72 -8.11
C VAL A 869 1.48 -20.25 -9.42
N ASN A 870 2.45 -21.04 -9.93
CA ASN A 870 2.73 -21.10 -11.37
C ASN A 870 1.40 -20.91 -12.11
N PRO A 871 1.21 -19.95 -13.02
CA PRO A 871 -0.06 -19.78 -13.72
C PRO A 871 -0.57 -21.11 -14.29
N TRP A 872 0.34 -21.99 -14.71
CA TRP A 872 0.08 -23.33 -15.23
C TRP A 872 -0.30 -24.38 -14.15
N ALA A 873 -0.11 -24.10 -12.86
CA ALA A 873 -0.64 -24.94 -11.78
C ALA A 873 -2.17 -24.82 -11.63
N PHE A 874 -2.80 -23.82 -12.27
CA PHE A 874 -4.24 -23.83 -12.47
C PHE A 874 -4.58 -24.75 -13.64
N PRO A 875 -5.40 -25.80 -13.45
CA PRO A 875 -5.75 -26.75 -14.51
C PRO A 875 -6.23 -26.07 -15.79
N GLU A 876 -7.03 -25.01 -15.64
CA GLU A 876 -7.54 -24.24 -16.76
C GLU A 876 -6.40 -23.61 -17.58
N LEU A 877 -5.47 -22.91 -16.94
CA LEU A 877 -4.35 -22.28 -17.66
C LEU A 877 -3.37 -23.32 -18.21
N ALA A 878 -3.14 -24.45 -17.53
CA ALA A 878 -2.39 -25.57 -18.10
C ALA A 878 -3.01 -26.09 -19.39
N ASP A 879 -4.33 -26.24 -19.42
CA ASP A 879 -5.05 -26.66 -20.63
C ASP A 879 -4.90 -25.63 -21.75
N PHE A 880 -4.90 -24.33 -21.44
CA PHE A 880 -4.58 -23.28 -22.41
C PHE A 880 -3.15 -23.41 -22.94
N LEU A 881 -2.15 -23.64 -22.08
CA LEU A 881 -0.77 -23.84 -22.53
C LEU A 881 -0.64 -25.06 -23.46
N ARG A 882 -1.31 -26.17 -23.14
CA ARG A 882 -1.35 -27.37 -24.00
C ARG A 882 -1.99 -27.07 -25.36
N LEU A 883 -3.15 -26.42 -25.36
CA LEU A 883 -3.83 -25.99 -26.59
C LEU A 883 -2.91 -25.11 -27.46
N MET A 884 -2.20 -24.17 -26.82
CA MET A 884 -1.24 -23.32 -27.50
C MET A 884 -0.04 -24.11 -28.02
N GLN A 885 0.49 -25.07 -27.25
CA GLN A 885 1.58 -25.95 -27.68
C GLN A 885 1.21 -26.74 -28.93
N GLU A 886 -0.03 -27.25 -29.02
CA GLU A 886 -0.59 -27.90 -30.21
C GLU A 886 -0.81 -26.93 -31.37
N ALA A 887 -1.34 -25.73 -31.09
CA ALA A 887 -1.55 -24.69 -32.10
C ALA A 887 -0.23 -24.27 -32.74
N ALA A 888 0.85 -24.22 -31.97
CA ALA A 888 2.17 -23.84 -32.46
C ALA A 888 2.84 -24.88 -33.35
N ALA A 889 2.44 -26.15 -33.28
CA ALA A 889 2.85 -27.14 -34.28
C ALA A 889 2.30 -26.79 -35.67
N ARG A 890 1.14 -26.11 -35.74
CA ARG A 890 0.46 -25.71 -36.98
C ARG A 890 0.72 -24.25 -37.39
N HIS A 891 0.88 -23.36 -36.41
CA HIS A 891 0.94 -21.90 -36.59
C HIS A 891 2.25 -21.28 -36.07
N GLY A 892 3.27 -22.09 -35.78
CA GLY A 892 4.45 -21.66 -35.03
C GLY A 892 5.23 -20.47 -35.58
N GLY A 893 5.19 -20.23 -36.90
CA GLY A 893 5.85 -19.09 -37.56
C GLY A 893 5.03 -17.81 -37.64
N GLN A 894 3.77 -17.80 -37.18
CA GLN A 894 2.90 -16.63 -37.22
C GLN A 894 3.11 -15.72 -36.00
N PRO A 895 2.73 -14.44 -36.06
CA PRO A 895 2.86 -13.52 -34.92
C PRO A 895 2.01 -13.97 -33.72
N ALA A 896 2.61 -14.03 -32.53
CA ALA A 896 1.95 -14.48 -31.30
C ALA A 896 0.73 -13.61 -30.95
N ARG A 897 0.84 -12.29 -31.14
CA ARG A 897 -0.23 -11.31 -30.85
C ARG A 897 -1.56 -11.61 -31.54
N GLU A 898 -1.54 -12.24 -32.71
CA GLU A 898 -2.75 -12.51 -33.52
C GLU A 898 -3.37 -13.86 -33.11
N ILE A 899 -2.55 -14.90 -33.01
CA ILE A 899 -3.02 -16.25 -32.72
C ILE A 899 -3.36 -16.44 -31.25
N VAL A 900 -2.51 -15.97 -30.33
CA VAL A 900 -2.76 -16.09 -28.89
C VAL A 900 -4.02 -15.32 -28.49
N ALA A 901 -4.24 -14.13 -29.05
CA ALA A 901 -5.45 -13.34 -28.78
C ALA A 901 -6.73 -14.05 -29.25
N HIS A 902 -6.69 -14.69 -30.42
CA HIS A 902 -7.82 -15.44 -30.97
C HIS A 902 -8.18 -16.65 -30.09
N PHE A 903 -7.21 -17.51 -29.76
CA PHE A 903 -7.44 -18.65 -28.86
C PHE A 903 -7.81 -18.21 -27.44
N TRP A 904 -7.36 -17.03 -27.02
CA TRP A 904 -7.72 -16.49 -25.71
C TRP A 904 -9.17 -16.06 -25.61
N GLU A 905 -9.74 -15.42 -26.64
CA GLU A 905 -11.14 -14.99 -26.61
C GLU A 905 -12.07 -16.17 -26.38
N GLU A 906 -11.82 -17.29 -27.06
CA GLU A 906 -12.59 -18.54 -26.86
C GLU A 906 -12.36 -19.16 -25.47
N PHE A 907 -11.12 -19.09 -24.96
CA PHE A 907 -10.76 -19.69 -23.67
C PHE A 907 -11.25 -18.87 -22.47
N ASN A 908 -11.20 -17.54 -22.56
CA ASN A 908 -11.54 -16.61 -21.48
C ASN A 908 -13.00 -16.74 -21.02
N ASP A 909 -13.91 -17.07 -21.93
CA ASP A 909 -15.33 -17.26 -21.62
C ASP A 909 -15.60 -18.52 -20.78
N THR A 910 -14.62 -19.43 -20.70
CA THR A 910 -14.70 -20.66 -19.88
C THR A 910 -14.09 -20.52 -18.48
N LEU A 911 -13.41 -19.42 -18.18
CA LEU A 911 -12.72 -19.19 -16.91
C LEU A 911 -13.65 -18.72 -15.80
N LYS A 912 -13.61 -19.38 -14.64
CA LYS A 912 -14.32 -18.93 -13.43
C LYS A 912 -13.67 -17.66 -12.83
N PRO A 913 -14.44 -16.75 -12.19
CA PRO A 913 -13.88 -15.59 -11.48
C PRO A 913 -12.93 -16.00 -10.34
N GLY A 914 -11.82 -15.28 -10.16
CA GLY A 914 -10.84 -15.49 -9.07
C GLY A 914 -9.38 -15.41 -9.53
N ARG A 915 -8.47 -16.04 -8.75
CA ARG A 915 -7.00 -16.00 -8.96
C ARG A 915 -6.52 -16.45 -10.35
N VAL A 916 -7.28 -17.34 -11.00
CA VAL A 916 -7.00 -17.79 -12.37
C VAL A 916 -7.07 -16.60 -13.33
N LYS A 917 -8.07 -15.73 -13.20
CA LYS A 917 -8.30 -14.58 -14.09
C LYS A 917 -7.22 -13.49 -13.93
N GLU A 918 -6.66 -13.32 -12.74
CA GLU A 918 -5.53 -12.40 -12.49
C GLU A 918 -4.24 -12.90 -13.15
N ALA A 919 -3.90 -14.18 -12.94
CA ALA A 919 -2.76 -14.81 -13.60
C ALA A 919 -2.91 -14.78 -15.14
N SER A 920 -4.15 -14.91 -15.61
CA SER A 920 -4.51 -14.88 -17.04
C SER A 920 -4.25 -13.51 -17.70
N ALA A 921 -4.46 -12.41 -16.98
CA ALA A 921 -4.31 -11.06 -17.52
C ALA A 921 -2.85 -10.69 -17.83
N ALA A 922 -1.91 -11.17 -17.02
CA ALA A 922 -0.48 -10.97 -17.25
C ALA A 922 0.00 -11.68 -18.53
N VAL A 923 -0.46 -12.92 -18.76
CA VAL A 923 -0.18 -13.68 -19.98
C VAL A 923 -0.71 -12.93 -21.22
N LEU A 924 -1.90 -12.36 -21.12
CA LEU A 924 -2.52 -11.62 -22.23
C LEU A 924 -1.83 -10.29 -22.54
N ALA A 925 -1.49 -9.51 -21.50
CA ALA A 925 -0.76 -8.26 -21.66
C ALA A 925 0.58 -8.50 -22.36
N LYS A 926 1.26 -9.59 -22.00
CA LYS A 926 2.51 -10.02 -22.65
C LYS A 926 2.28 -10.47 -24.09
N ALA A 927 1.23 -11.25 -24.36
CA ALA A 927 0.89 -11.68 -25.72
C ALA A 927 0.60 -10.49 -26.67
N ARG A 928 -0.19 -9.52 -26.22
CA ARG A 928 -0.61 -8.35 -27.03
C ARG A 928 0.54 -7.41 -27.37
N SER A 929 1.56 -7.35 -26.53
CA SER A 929 2.76 -6.53 -26.74
C SER A 929 3.92 -7.28 -27.40
N SER A 930 3.79 -8.60 -27.61
CA SER A 930 4.87 -9.41 -28.17
C SER A 930 4.99 -9.25 -29.70
N THR A 931 6.24 -9.15 -30.17
CA THR A 931 6.63 -9.21 -31.58
C THR A 931 7.13 -10.59 -32.01
N GLN A 932 7.06 -11.58 -31.12
CA GLN A 932 7.59 -12.92 -31.35
C GLN A 932 6.64 -13.77 -32.19
N THR A 933 7.15 -14.89 -32.71
CA THR A 933 6.30 -15.93 -33.27
C THR A 933 5.54 -16.68 -32.17
N VAL A 934 4.45 -17.37 -32.53
CA VAL A 934 3.69 -18.22 -31.60
C VAL A 934 4.61 -19.23 -30.90
N ARG A 935 5.56 -19.82 -31.64
CA ARG A 935 6.48 -20.81 -31.06
C ARG A 935 7.41 -20.18 -30.03
N GLU A 936 8.03 -19.05 -30.37
CA GLU A 936 8.93 -18.31 -29.48
C GLU A 936 8.21 -17.84 -28.21
N PHE A 937 6.98 -17.36 -28.36
CA PHE A 937 6.16 -16.92 -27.24
C PHE A 937 5.80 -18.08 -26.29
N ILE A 938 5.46 -19.26 -26.82
CA ILE A 938 5.17 -20.43 -25.99
C ILE A 938 6.43 -20.97 -25.34
N ASP A 939 7.54 -21.06 -26.07
CA ASP A 939 8.82 -21.46 -25.50
C ASP A 939 9.19 -20.54 -24.32
N GLU A 940 8.96 -19.22 -24.45
CA GLU A 940 9.15 -18.27 -23.35
C GLU A 940 8.15 -18.49 -22.19
N LEU A 941 6.87 -18.71 -22.48
CA LEU A 941 5.84 -18.97 -21.47
C LEU A 941 6.07 -20.26 -20.69
N THR A 942 6.53 -21.32 -21.36
CA THR A 942 6.88 -22.59 -20.73
C THR A 942 8.13 -22.43 -19.86
N LEU A 943 9.05 -21.54 -20.22
CA LEU A 943 10.26 -21.22 -19.43
C LEU A 943 10.00 -20.31 -18.22
N LEU A 944 8.78 -19.78 -18.03
CA LEU A 944 8.39 -19.05 -16.81
C LEU A 944 8.25 -20.03 -15.65
N SER A 945 9.05 -19.84 -14.61
CA SER A 945 9.01 -20.68 -13.41
C SER A 945 8.15 -20.06 -12.31
N SER A 946 7.75 -20.85 -11.31
CA SER A 946 7.03 -20.38 -10.11
C SER A 946 7.76 -19.26 -9.33
N VAL A 947 9.03 -19.00 -9.65
CA VAL A 947 9.89 -17.97 -9.05
C VAL A 947 9.63 -16.57 -9.66
N ASP A 948 8.97 -16.49 -10.82
CA ASP A 948 8.86 -15.27 -11.63
C ASP A 948 7.60 -14.41 -11.32
N ALA A 949 6.71 -14.84 -10.42
CA ALA A 949 5.45 -14.14 -10.08
C ALA A 949 5.61 -13.10 -8.96
N TYR A 950 6.34 -12.01 -9.21
CA TYR A 950 6.46 -10.87 -8.29
C TYR A 950 6.19 -9.55 -9.02
N ASP A 951 5.19 -8.78 -8.57
CA ASP A 951 5.01 -7.39 -8.99
C ASP A 951 5.66 -6.45 -7.96
N ALA A 952 6.81 -5.88 -8.35
CA ALA A 952 7.55 -4.92 -7.53
C ALA A 952 6.82 -3.57 -7.32
N ARG A 953 5.75 -3.31 -8.09
CA ARG A 953 4.97 -2.06 -8.01
C ARG A 953 3.78 -2.17 -7.06
N ALA A 954 3.49 -3.37 -6.54
CA ALA A 954 2.38 -3.58 -5.63
C ALA A 954 2.78 -3.11 -4.22
N GLU A 955 2.05 -2.15 -3.66
CA GLU A 955 2.18 -1.72 -2.26
C GLU A 955 1.57 -2.80 -1.31
N ARG A 956 2.25 -3.95 -1.23
CA ARG A 956 1.88 -5.11 -0.41
C ARG A 956 3.12 -5.72 0.26
N VAL A 957 2.94 -6.23 1.48
CA VAL A 957 3.98 -6.98 2.20
C VAL A 957 4.29 -8.26 1.45
N THR A 958 5.58 -8.54 1.21
CA THR A 958 5.98 -9.71 0.42
C THR A 958 6.36 -10.88 1.33
N LEU A 959 5.61 -11.98 1.26
CA LEU A 959 5.85 -13.23 1.97
C LEU A 959 6.60 -14.19 1.03
N MET A 960 7.74 -14.73 1.45
CA MET A 960 8.52 -15.62 0.58
C MET A 960 9.45 -16.58 1.32
N SER A 961 9.78 -17.70 0.68
CA SER A 961 10.85 -18.56 1.19
C SER A 961 12.21 -17.89 1.06
N MET A 962 13.16 -18.21 1.93
CA MET A 962 14.54 -17.71 1.83
C MET A 962 15.19 -17.99 0.46
N HIS A 963 14.81 -19.09 -0.21
CA HIS A 963 15.29 -19.38 -1.57
C HIS A 963 14.71 -18.40 -2.61
N ALA A 964 13.42 -18.06 -2.50
CA ALA A 964 12.74 -17.14 -3.41
C ALA A 964 13.21 -15.68 -3.22
N ALA A 965 13.83 -15.37 -2.09
CA ALA A 965 14.45 -14.07 -1.81
C ALA A 965 15.76 -13.84 -2.56
N LYS A 966 16.35 -14.88 -3.17
CA LYS A 966 17.62 -14.74 -3.90
C LYS A 966 17.45 -13.74 -5.05
N GLY A 967 18.36 -12.76 -5.11
CA GLY A 967 18.32 -11.68 -6.11
C GLY A 967 17.34 -10.54 -5.81
N ARG A 968 16.63 -10.56 -4.67
CA ARG A 968 15.67 -9.52 -4.27
C ARG A 968 16.22 -8.65 -3.14
N GLU A 969 15.73 -7.42 -3.04
CA GLU A 969 16.16 -6.43 -2.05
C GLU A 969 14.95 -5.74 -1.43
N PHE A 970 14.95 -5.61 -0.11
CA PHE A 970 13.89 -4.94 0.66
C PHE A 970 14.52 -4.05 1.74
N PRO A 971 14.01 -2.81 1.94
CA PRO A 971 14.43 -1.96 3.06
C PRO A 971 14.19 -2.59 4.44
N VAL A 972 13.12 -3.36 4.60
CA VAL A 972 12.77 -4.06 5.85
C VAL A 972 12.57 -5.54 5.57
N VAL A 973 13.24 -6.38 6.37
CA VAL A 973 13.14 -7.84 6.28
C VAL A 973 12.84 -8.42 7.67
N PHE A 974 11.80 -9.24 7.76
CA PHE A 974 11.54 -10.12 8.89
C PHE A 974 12.04 -11.53 8.55
N LEU A 975 12.74 -12.18 9.48
CA LEU A 975 13.10 -13.59 9.40
C LEU A 975 12.27 -14.33 10.45
N THR A 976 11.51 -15.34 10.05
CA THR A 976 10.58 -16.09 10.93
C THR A 976 10.94 -17.57 11.02
N GLY A 977 10.65 -18.20 12.16
CA GLY A 977 11.00 -19.60 12.44
C GLY A 977 12.50 -19.83 12.49
N CYS A 978 13.22 -18.92 13.13
CA CYS A 978 14.64 -19.07 13.45
C CYS A 978 14.82 -20.07 14.61
N GLU A 979 14.48 -21.34 14.36
CA GLU A 979 14.54 -22.44 15.32
C GLU A 979 15.54 -23.50 14.89
N ASP A 980 16.12 -24.20 15.87
CA ASP A 980 17.04 -25.31 15.60
C ASP A 980 16.33 -26.44 14.85
N GLY A 981 16.94 -26.95 13.78
CA GLY A 981 16.31 -27.89 12.85
C GLY A 981 15.46 -27.26 11.74
N ILE A 982 15.18 -25.95 11.79
CA ILE A 982 14.59 -25.19 10.69
C ILE A 982 15.64 -24.26 10.06
N ILE A 983 16.34 -23.49 10.89
CA ILE A 983 17.45 -22.60 10.50
C ILE A 983 18.59 -22.77 11.54
N PRO A 984 19.68 -23.51 11.24
CA PRO A 984 19.97 -24.19 9.96
C PRO A 984 19.10 -25.44 9.74
N PHE A 985 18.84 -25.76 8.47
CA PHE A 985 18.12 -26.96 8.06
C PHE A 985 19.13 -28.11 7.94
N GLU A 986 18.96 -29.16 8.75
CA GLU A 986 19.89 -30.32 8.81
C GLU A 986 20.07 -31.05 7.47
#